data_AF-A0A955AIG2-F1
#
_entry.id   AF-A0A955AIG2-F1
#
_cell.length_a   1.000
_cell.length_b   1.000
_cell.length_c   1.000
_cell.angle_alpha   90.00
_cell.angle_beta   90.00
_cell.angle_gamma   90.00
#
_symmetry.space_group_name_H-M   'P 1'
#
loop_
_entity.id
_entity.type
_entity.pdbx_description
1 polymer ?
#
loop_
_entity_poly.entity_id
_entity_poly.type
_entity_poly.pdbx_seq_one_letter_code
_entity_poly.pdbx_strand_id
1 'polypeptide(L)'
;RVGPGDEADYRSVQDAVRAAAPGAIIEIGEGTYHENIVIEKSVTLRGSGIDKTIIQLPGDVGPTIEAYWDRIIQQLESMTLEELKSANAYFKDRPSSNPFIVRGTHDVHVEGMQFVWGGPRSTNPAAINCIADIAEADVVLRDVAIIGSPDDGIHLRAGAQCEMNGCVVAGNWGRGVVIGQKDEPTRKVHLVGCDLRNNQRSHIVVFYDAEEVLIERNLLHGSAWFGMRPGGKRCVIRENAIFDNARSGHYSVGTACEVRGNLFFANGFGGISCWNGNRDTIVGNTFVGNGNEQGYGISCISDARPTIRDNIFVRHQFAIQSTYSGADRRMTAVIGEPQIGRNLCWQNKVNVVKIEPIRDRDEGSIETAVALDVDLVVEWNPRFKDSGARDFSLEEDSPARQEKLGVADVMSLASRFPLHERERAILPDGDQWDFSYWKEPPRPDARSVEQRLIALYERKQLEAARNDVGYVEAFRDLHAKLGRDYPNFELKGIDWQAVGAELLPRSEAVVNDREFGLLCSELVARLQDSHAAIVKGLIEPPAIDFPQWDPGFACLLDDREEPVIYYVDRGGPADSAGLKVGMTVVSINGRPANELIDETMAQIGRYVGYSSDRYLRYQAVQWFVRQMEQDARTRVTVKQVDGTEITFDVPATLGVRYLPRRPVPTEGINDSANVDWTMLRDDIGLIFVRRIRGDLMEQLDRAVMELKDAKALIIDVRGNSGGGFDSERSHVNFTQDRTIEPARPRFSGPMALLIDSRCISAGEGWASWFIAHNRARTFGTATAGASARKTTYEIKNKLYKVVFPVKAYQGYLDRVIESRGLEPDVQVRQNAHDLAQGKDTVAETAVLWLQSL
;
A
#
# COMPACT_ATOMS: atom_id res chain seq x y z
N ARG A 1 -51.43 -16.77 8.42
CA ARG A 1 -50.41 -17.85 8.35
C ARG A 1 -49.59 -17.66 7.08
N VAL A 2 -48.28 -17.83 7.14
CA VAL A 2 -47.37 -17.72 5.99
C VAL A 2 -46.81 -19.11 5.68
N GLY A 3 -46.76 -19.51 4.42
CA GLY A 3 -46.28 -20.85 4.06
C GLY A 3 -46.23 -21.18 2.57
N PRO A 4 -45.45 -22.21 2.19
CA PRO A 4 -45.36 -22.70 0.82
C PRO A 4 -46.50 -23.65 0.42
N GLY A 5 -47.42 -24.02 1.34
CA GLY A 5 -48.60 -24.84 1.04
C GLY A 5 -49.88 -24.03 0.75
N ASP A 6 -50.89 -24.67 0.16
CA ASP A 6 -52.18 -24.04 -0.21
C ASP A 6 -53.07 -23.65 0.99
N GLU A 7 -52.71 -24.12 2.19
CA GLU A 7 -53.37 -23.76 3.44
C GLU A 7 -52.85 -22.45 4.07
N ALA A 8 -51.88 -21.79 3.43
CA ALA A 8 -51.31 -20.52 3.89
C ALA A 8 -52.07 -19.31 3.33
N ASP A 9 -52.34 -18.32 4.18
CA ASP A 9 -53.01 -17.07 3.79
C ASP A 9 -52.07 -16.16 2.96
N TYR A 10 -50.75 -16.27 3.17
CA TYR A 10 -49.74 -15.47 2.50
C TYR A 10 -48.54 -16.33 2.07
N ARG A 11 -47.90 -15.96 0.96
CA ARG A 11 -46.65 -16.57 0.47
C ARG A 11 -45.39 -15.79 0.87
N SER A 12 -45.55 -14.51 1.23
CA SER A 12 -44.49 -13.60 1.69
C SER A 12 -44.73 -13.21 3.15
N VAL A 13 -43.66 -13.21 3.94
CA VAL A 13 -43.64 -12.72 5.32
C VAL A 13 -43.88 -11.21 5.35
N GLN A 14 -43.23 -10.45 4.46
CA GLN A 14 -43.41 -9.00 4.40
C GLN A 14 -44.85 -8.60 4.06
N ASP A 15 -45.52 -9.32 3.16
CA ASP A 15 -46.93 -9.06 2.83
C ASP A 15 -47.85 -9.38 4.00
N ALA A 16 -47.58 -10.46 4.75
CA ALA A 16 -48.30 -10.76 5.97
C ALA A 16 -48.10 -9.67 7.05
N VAL A 17 -46.88 -9.14 7.20
CA VAL A 17 -46.58 -8.01 8.10
C VAL A 17 -47.35 -6.75 7.70
N ARG A 18 -47.44 -6.44 6.40
CA ARG A 18 -48.22 -5.29 5.90
C ARG A 18 -49.70 -5.45 6.21
N ALA A 19 -50.26 -6.64 5.98
CA ALA A 19 -51.68 -6.91 6.16
C ALA A 19 -52.09 -7.08 7.64
N ALA A 20 -51.16 -7.47 8.51
CA ALA A 20 -51.43 -7.67 9.93
C ALA A 20 -51.86 -6.39 10.65
N ALA A 21 -52.86 -6.52 11.52
CA ALA A 21 -53.20 -5.50 12.50
C ALA A 21 -52.11 -5.41 13.59
N PRO A 22 -51.89 -4.24 14.22
CA PRO A 22 -50.95 -4.12 15.34
C PRO A 22 -51.26 -5.12 16.46
N GLY A 23 -50.23 -5.81 16.96
CA GLY A 23 -50.31 -6.85 17.99
C GLY A 23 -50.66 -8.26 17.46
N ALA A 24 -50.83 -8.43 16.14
CA ALA A 24 -51.12 -9.74 15.58
C ALA A 24 -49.93 -10.73 15.70
N ILE A 25 -50.26 -12.02 15.74
CA ILE A 25 -49.29 -13.11 15.66
C ILE A 25 -49.29 -13.66 14.23
N ILE A 26 -48.13 -13.61 13.58
CA ILE A 26 -47.88 -14.16 12.25
C ILE A 26 -47.14 -15.47 12.41
N GLU A 27 -47.87 -16.57 12.23
CA GLU A 27 -47.33 -17.93 12.19
C GLU A 27 -46.70 -18.19 10.81
N ILE A 28 -45.41 -18.50 10.80
CA ILE A 28 -44.57 -18.76 9.61
C ILE A 28 -44.21 -20.26 9.59
N GLY A 29 -44.70 -20.95 8.56
CA GLY A 29 -44.44 -22.36 8.35
C GLY A 29 -42.98 -22.64 7.96
N GLU A 30 -42.59 -23.91 8.10
CA GLU A 30 -41.32 -24.43 7.59
C GLU A 30 -41.09 -24.05 6.12
N GLY A 31 -39.87 -23.62 5.79
CA GLY A 31 -39.49 -23.22 4.44
C GLY A 31 -38.43 -22.11 4.39
N THR A 32 -38.01 -21.79 3.17
CA THR A 32 -37.07 -20.71 2.87
C THR A 32 -37.77 -19.57 2.13
N TYR A 33 -37.77 -18.38 2.72
CA TYR A 33 -38.43 -17.18 2.21
C TYR A 33 -37.37 -16.18 1.77
N HIS A 34 -37.45 -15.70 0.52
CA HIS A 34 -36.43 -14.86 -0.10
C HIS A 34 -36.90 -13.40 -0.17
N GLU A 35 -36.77 -12.66 0.91
CA GLU A 35 -37.32 -11.30 1.01
C GLU A 35 -36.64 -10.47 2.11
N ASN A 36 -36.74 -9.15 2.00
CA ASN A 36 -36.39 -8.20 3.05
C ASN A 36 -37.63 -7.95 3.94
N ILE A 37 -37.42 -7.70 5.23
CA ILE A 37 -38.49 -7.51 6.21
C ILE A 37 -38.34 -6.15 6.90
N VAL A 38 -39.42 -5.37 6.92
CA VAL A 38 -39.54 -4.06 7.57
C VAL A 38 -40.76 -4.08 8.49
N ILE A 39 -40.53 -3.80 9.77
CA ILE A 39 -41.53 -3.77 10.84
C ILE A 39 -41.60 -2.35 11.44
N GLU A 40 -42.75 -1.71 11.29
CA GLU A 40 -43.04 -0.36 11.80
C GLU A 40 -44.28 -0.37 12.72
N LYS A 41 -44.71 -1.56 13.16
CA LYS A 41 -45.89 -1.78 14.00
C LYS A 41 -45.65 -2.95 14.96
N SER A 42 -46.36 -2.98 16.09
CA SER A 42 -46.33 -4.11 17.03
C SER A 42 -46.77 -5.38 16.33
N VAL A 43 -45.99 -6.46 16.44
CA VAL A 43 -46.29 -7.75 15.79
C VAL A 43 -45.42 -8.86 16.40
N THR A 44 -45.94 -10.09 16.40
CA THR A 44 -45.16 -11.29 16.71
C THR A 44 -44.93 -12.09 15.43
N LEU A 45 -43.66 -12.35 15.09
CA LEU A 45 -43.28 -13.30 14.05
C LEU A 45 -42.89 -14.62 14.73
N ARG A 46 -43.68 -15.68 14.52
CA ARG A 46 -43.42 -17.02 15.07
C ARG A 46 -43.09 -18.00 13.96
N GLY A 47 -41.86 -18.48 13.93
CA GLY A 47 -41.43 -19.54 13.04
C GLY A 47 -41.69 -20.93 13.62
N SER A 48 -41.62 -21.94 12.75
CA SER A 48 -41.81 -23.35 13.11
C SER A 48 -40.61 -23.98 13.83
N GLY A 49 -39.52 -23.22 14.02
CA GLY A 49 -38.27 -23.67 14.64
C GLY A 49 -37.05 -23.03 14.00
N ILE A 50 -36.01 -22.79 14.82
CA ILE A 50 -34.76 -22.15 14.40
C ILE A 50 -34.06 -22.93 13.28
N ASP A 51 -34.32 -24.21 13.08
CA ASP A 51 -33.76 -25.06 12.04
C ASP A 51 -34.71 -25.29 10.84
N LYS A 52 -35.94 -24.77 10.91
CA LYS A 52 -37.02 -25.05 9.94
C LYS A 52 -37.49 -23.83 9.16
N THR A 53 -37.46 -22.65 9.78
CA THR A 53 -37.93 -21.41 9.15
C THR A 53 -36.74 -20.52 8.82
N ILE A 54 -36.47 -20.31 7.52
CA ILE A 54 -35.30 -19.56 7.04
C ILE A 54 -35.78 -18.35 6.24
N ILE A 55 -35.44 -17.16 6.70
CA ILE A 55 -35.57 -15.92 5.94
C ILE A 55 -34.21 -15.65 5.28
N GLN A 56 -34.13 -15.90 3.98
CA GLN A 56 -32.97 -15.60 3.16
C GLN A 56 -33.06 -14.16 2.64
N LEU A 57 -32.17 -13.31 3.15
CA LEU A 57 -32.22 -11.86 2.98
C LEU A 57 -31.41 -11.42 1.74
N PRO A 58 -32.04 -10.99 0.63
CA PRO A 58 -31.31 -10.64 -0.59
C PRO A 58 -30.65 -9.24 -0.56
N GLY A 59 -31.13 -8.32 0.29
CA GLY A 59 -30.75 -6.89 0.21
C GLY A 59 -31.14 -6.24 -1.14
N ASP A 60 -30.56 -5.08 -1.46
CA ASP A 60 -30.89 -4.35 -2.71
C ASP A 60 -29.93 -4.63 -3.89
N VAL A 61 -28.92 -5.49 -3.68
CA VAL A 61 -27.85 -5.76 -4.66
C VAL A 61 -28.27 -6.73 -5.77
N GLY A 62 -29.37 -7.47 -5.61
CA GLY A 62 -29.74 -8.56 -6.53
C GLY A 62 -28.82 -9.80 -6.38
N PRO A 63 -28.73 -10.69 -7.39
CA PRO A 63 -28.03 -11.96 -7.25
C PRO A 63 -26.49 -11.84 -7.22
N THR A 64 -25.90 -10.81 -7.84
CA THR A 64 -24.44 -10.57 -7.86
C THR A 64 -24.10 -9.06 -7.81
N ILE A 65 -22.91 -8.71 -7.32
CA ILE A 65 -22.47 -7.30 -7.22
C ILE A 65 -22.16 -6.72 -8.60
N GLU A 66 -21.69 -7.56 -9.53
CA GLU A 66 -21.34 -7.18 -10.90
C GLU A 66 -22.60 -6.74 -11.65
N ALA A 67 -23.70 -7.49 -11.51
CA ALA A 67 -24.98 -7.13 -12.09
C ALA A 67 -25.58 -5.84 -11.48
N TYR A 68 -25.26 -5.52 -10.23
CA TYR A 68 -25.59 -4.22 -9.65
C TYR A 68 -24.79 -3.10 -10.34
N TRP A 69 -23.47 -3.22 -10.39
CA TRP A 69 -22.61 -2.18 -10.96
C TRP A 69 -22.78 -1.99 -12.47
N ASP A 70 -23.04 -3.06 -13.22
CA ASP A 70 -23.33 -2.95 -14.65
C ASP A 70 -24.57 -2.12 -14.92
N ARG A 71 -25.63 -2.29 -14.12
CA ARG A 71 -26.84 -1.46 -14.21
C ARG A 71 -26.55 0.00 -13.88
N ILE A 72 -25.76 0.27 -12.84
CA ILE A 72 -25.37 1.64 -12.46
C ILE A 72 -24.53 2.30 -13.56
N ILE A 73 -23.50 1.62 -14.06
CA ILE A 73 -22.62 2.14 -15.11
C ILE A 73 -23.43 2.41 -16.38
N GLN A 74 -24.32 1.50 -16.79
CA GLN A 74 -25.19 1.70 -17.95
C GLN A 74 -26.08 2.95 -17.81
N GLN A 75 -26.59 3.23 -16.61
CA GLN A 75 -27.33 4.47 -16.35
C GLN A 75 -26.43 5.71 -16.49
N LEU A 76 -25.23 5.66 -15.89
CA LEU A 76 -24.25 6.74 -15.93
C LEU A 76 -23.76 7.05 -17.36
N GLU A 77 -23.65 6.06 -18.25
CA GLU A 77 -23.20 6.30 -19.63
C GLU A 77 -24.09 7.28 -20.41
N SER A 78 -25.38 7.29 -20.11
CA SER A 78 -26.37 8.15 -20.76
C SER A 78 -26.33 9.61 -20.29
N MET A 79 -25.62 9.91 -19.19
CA MET A 79 -25.55 11.23 -18.58
C MET A 79 -24.53 12.16 -19.27
N THR A 80 -24.78 13.46 -19.19
CA THR A 80 -23.81 14.52 -19.51
C THR A 80 -22.68 14.56 -18.48
N LEU A 81 -21.56 15.24 -18.79
CA LEU A 81 -20.45 15.36 -17.84
C LEU A 81 -20.86 16.08 -16.54
N GLU A 82 -21.78 17.06 -16.61
CA GLU A 82 -22.23 17.82 -15.44
C GLU A 82 -23.19 16.99 -14.57
N GLU A 83 -24.07 16.21 -15.21
CA GLU A 83 -24.90 15.22 -14.53
C GLU A 83 -24.03 14.11 -13.89
N LEU A 84 -22.97 13.66 -14.57
CA LEU A 84 -22.03 12.67 -14.05
C LEU A 84 -21.27 13.15 -12.82
N LYS A 85 -20.80 14.40 -12.81
CA LYS A 85 -20.17 15.00 -11.62
C LYS A 85 -21.11 14.98 -10.41
N SER A 86 -22.38 15.26 -10.65
CA SER A 86 -23.43 15.26 -9.62
C SER A 86 -23.80 13.83 -9.19
N ALA A 87 -23.89 12.90 -10.13
CA ALA A 87 -24.25 11.51 -9.89
C ALA A 87 -23.13 10.70 -9.21
N ASN A 88 -21.85 10.99 -9.48
CA ASN A 88 -20.72 10.32 -8.83
C ASN A 88 -20.74 10.51 -7.31
N ALA A 89 -21.15 11.68 -6.82
CA ALA A 89 -21.39 11.89 -5.39
C ALA A 89 -22.57 11.02 -4.89
N TYR A 90 -23.68 11.01 -5.64
CA TYR A 90 -24.87 10.22 -5.30
C TYR A 90 -24.62 8.70 -5.22
N PHE A 91 -23.82 8.13 -6.13
CA PHE A 91 -23.50 6.70 -6.13
C PHE A 91 -22.35 6.33 -5.19
N LYS A 92 -21.49 7.28 -4.81
CA LYS A 92 -20.53 7.09 -3.70
C LYS A 92 -21.22 6.96 -2.35
N ASP A 93 -22.38 7.61 -2.19
CA ASP A 93 -23.05 7.81 -0.90
C ASP A 93 -24.35 7.01 -0.70
N ARG A 94 -24.76 6.15 -1.65
CA ARG A 94 -25.91 5.25 -1.49
C ARG A 94 -25.54 3.79 -1.23
N PRO A 95 -25.63 3.35 0.04
CA PRO A 95 -25.76 1.95 0.38
C PRO A 95 -27.08 1.33 -0.07
N SER A 96 -27.07 0.01 -0.32
CA SER A 96 -28.27 -0.80 -0.20
C SER A 96 -28.85 -0.74 1.22
N SER A 97 -30.17 -0.89 1.36
CA SER A 97 -30.87 -0.90 2.64
C SER A 97 -30.59 -2.18 3.44
N ASN A 98 -30.56 -2.06 4.78
CA ASN A 98 -30.45 -3.21 5.67
C ASN A 98 -31.69 -4.11 5.48
N PRO A 99 -31.53 -5.43 5.34
CA PRO A 99 -32.62 -6.27 4.87
C PRO A 99 -33.64 -6.66 5.96
N PHE A 100 -33.30 -6.52 7.25
CA PHE A 100 -34.26 -6.65 8.35
C PHE A 100 -34.27 -5.39 9.22
N ILE A 101 -35.38 -4.64 9.19
CA ILE A 101 -35.50 -3.34 9.85
C ILE A 101 -36.67 -3.35 10.83
N VAL A 102 -36.43 -2.86 12.05
CA VAL A 102 -37.48 -2.55 13.03
C VAL A 102 -37.35 -1.10 13.49
N ARG A 103 -38.38 -0.28 13.28
CA ARG A 103 -38.33 1.16 13.57
C ARG A 103 -39.60 1.70 14.19
N GLY A 104 -39.43 2.63 15.15
CA GLY A 104 -40.50 3.50 15.66
C GLY A 104 -41.71 2.76 16.23
N THR A 105 -41.49 1.57 16.81
CA THR A 105 -42.59 0.69 17.23
C THR A 105 -42.25 -0.06 18.51
N HIS A 106 -43.26 -0.41 19.30
CA HIS A 106 -43.07 -1.04 20.61
C HIS A 106 -43.77 -2.40 20.59
N ASP A 107 -43.25 -3.38 21.33
CA ASP A 107 -43.80 -4.75 21.41
C ASP A 107 -43.67 -5.56 20.10
N VAL A 108 -42.43 -5.78 19.65
CA VAL A 108 -42.10 -6.68 18.53
C VAL A 108 -41.45 -7.94 19.06
N HIS A 109 -42.00 -9.10 18.72
CA HIS A 109 -41.45 -10.41 19.11
C HIS A 109 -41.08 -11.20 17.87
N VAL A 110 -39.89 -11.80 17.87
CA VAL A 110 -39.45 -12.69 16.81
C VAL A 110 -38.92 -13.96 17.44
N GLU A 111 -39.50 -15.10 17.05
CA GLU A 111 -39.15 -16.38 17.65
C GLU A 111 -39.04 -17.54 16.67
N GLY A 112 -38.06 -18.41 16.89
CA GLY A 112 -37.95 -19.71 16.24
C GLY A 112 -37.69 -19.67 14.73
N MET A 113 -36.71 -18.88 14.27
CA MET A 113 -36.34 -18.78 12.84
C MET A 113 -34.90 -18.31 12.62
N GLN A 114 -34.43 -18.40 11.37
CA GLN A 114 -33.13 -17.87 10.94
C GLN A 114 -33.30 -16.69 9.99
N PHE A 115 -32.42 -15.71 10.12
CA PHE A 115 -32.14 -14.68 9.13
C PHE A 115 -30.76 -14.95 8.56
N VAL A 116 -30.72 -15.38 7.29
CA VAL A 116 -29.50 -15.78 6.60
C VAL A 116 -29.25 -14.81 5.47
N TRP A 117 -28.05 -14.24 5.39
CA TRP A 117 -27.68 -13.39 4.26
C TRP A 117 -27.71 -14.18 2.95
N GLY A 118 -28.49 -13.69 1.98
CA GLY A 118 -28.69 -14.30 0.67
C GLY A 118 -27.85 -13.68 -0.45
N GLY A 119 -27.36 -12.45 -0.27
CA GLY A 119 -26.62 -11.71 -1.30
C GLY A 119 -25.11 -11.99 -1.35
N PRO A 120 -24.40 -11.39 -2.33
CA PRO A 120 -22.94 -11.38 -2.38
C PRO A 120 -22.33 -10.53 -1.26
N ARG A 121 -21.02 -10.70 -1.01
CA ARG A 121 -20.27 -9.82 -0.10
C ARG A 121 -20.11 -8.44 -0.74
N SER A 122 -20.31 -7.36 0.03
CA SER A 122 -19.97 -6.00 -0.40
C SER A 122 -18.46 -5.74 -0.34
N THR A 123 -17.90 -5.10 -1.38
CA THR A 123 -16.51 -4.63 -1.43
C THR A 123 -16.30 -3.25 -0.80
N ASN A 124 -17.38 -2.55 -0.47
CA ASN A 124 -17.37 -1.28 0.27
C ASN A 124 -18.24 -1.43 1.53
N PRO A 125 -17.68 -1.31 2.75
CA PRO A 125 -18.42 -1.42 4.01
C PRO A 125 -19.66 -0.51 4.07
N ALA A 126 -19.71 0.54 3.25
CA ALA A 126 -20.86 1.42 3.16
C ALA A 126 -22.15 0.69 2.73
N ALA A 127 -22.10 -0.37 1.90
CA ALA A 127 -23.30 -0.85 1.20
C ALA A 127 -24.34 -1.58 2.07
N ILE A 128 -23.94 -2.35 3.08
CA ILE A 128 -24.83 -2.97 4.09
C ILE A 128 -24.06 -2.93 5.39
N ASN A 129 -24.61 -2.23 6.37
CA ASN A 129 -23.95 -2.08 7.67
C ASN A 129 -24.28 -3.26 8.60
N CYS A 130 -25.49 -3.83 8.47
CA CYS A 130 -25.90 -4.99 9.25
C CYS A 130 -27.05 -5.78 8.61
N ILE A 131 -27.27 -7.03 9.04
CA ILE A 131 -28.47 -7.81 8.68
C ILE A 131 -29.71 -7.22 9.37
N ALA A 132 -29.62 -6.99 10.68
CA ALA A 132 -30.72 -6.51 11.51
C ALA A 132 -30.43 -5.10 12.04
N ASP A 133 -31.32 -4.16 11.75
CA ASP A 133 -31.22 -2.76 12.16
C ASP A 133 -32.43 -2.36 13.02
N ILE A 134 -32.21 -2.17 14.32
CA ILE A 134 -33.25 -1.89 15.31
C ILE A 134 -33.01 -0.49 15.89
N ALA A 135 -33.96 0.41 15.69
CA ALA A 135 -33.91 1.79 16.19
C ALA A 135 -35.28 2.20 16.72
N GLU A 136 -35.31 2.96 17.82
CA GLU A 136 -36.55 3.51 18.39
C GLU A 136 -37.63 2.43 18.64
N ALA A 137 -37.20 1.22 19.03
CA ALA A 137 -38.09 0.08 19.14
C ALA A 137 -37.81 -0.84 20.34
N ASP A 138 -38.86 -1.55 20.79
CA ASP A 138 -38.78 -2.57 21.85
C ASP A 138 -38.92 -3.97 21.20
N VAL A 139 -37.84 -4.75 21.23
CA VAL A 139 -37.75 -6.02 20.49
C VAL A 139 -37.34 -7.18 21.40
N VAL A 140 -38.05 -8.31 21.29
CA VAL A 140 -37.69 -9.58 21.93
C VAL A 140 -37.33 -10.59 20.84
N LEU A 141 -36.10 -11.11 20.88
CA LEU A 141 -35.61 -12.17 20.01
C LEU A 141 -35.44 -13.46 20.82
N ARG A 142 -36.12 -14.54 20.44
CA ARG A 142 -36.07 -15.84 21.13
C ARG A 142 -35.77 -16.97 20.17
N ASP A 143 -34.69 -17.72 20.42
CA ASP A 143 -34.29 -18.83 19.53
C ASP A 143 -34.22 -18.37 18.05
N VAL A 144 -33.59 -17.21 17.83
CA VAL A 144 -33.37 -16.62 16.50
C VAL A 144 -31.91 -16.79 16.11
N ALA A 145 -31.65 -17.17 14.85
CA ALA A 145 -30.30 -17.17 14.30
C ALA A 145 -30.10 -16.01 13.31
N ILE A 146 -28.97 -15.31 13.39
CA ILE A 146 -28.56 -14.26 12.44
C ILE A 146 -27.20 -14.65 11.89
N ILE A 147 -27.16 -14.98 10.60
CA ILE A 147 -26.04 -15.70 10.02
C ILE A 147 -25.53 -15.04 8.73
N GLY A 148 -24.21 -14.85 8.67
CA GLY A 148 -23.50 -14.65 7.39
C GLY A 148 -23.50 -13.22 6.87
N SER A 149 -23.71 -12.22 7.72
CA SER A 149 -23.75 -10.81 7.31
C SER A 149 -22.49 -10.40 6.56
N PRO A 150 -22.61 -9.62 5.46
CA PRO A 150 -21.45 -9.08 4.75
C PRO A 150 -20.69 -8.02 5.55
N ASP A 151 -21.27 -7.51 6.65
CA ASP A 151 -20.60 -6.74 7.70
C ASP A 151 -21.14 -7.17 9.08
N ASP A 152 -21.79 -6.31 9.87
CA ASP A 152 -22.20 -6.64 11.23
C ASP A 152 -23.51 -7.48 11.28
N GLY A 153 -23.72 -8.29 12.33
CA GLY A 153 -24.95 -9.06 12.48
C GLY A 153 -26.15 -8.16 12.82
N ILE A 154 -26.12 -7.54 14.00
CA ILE A 154 -27.22 -6.73 14.57
C ILE A 154 -26.72 -5.37 15.00
N HIS A 155 -27.44 -4.31 14.64
CA HIS A 155 -27.29 -2.98 15.20
C HIS A 155 -28.47 -2.63 16.10
N LEU A 156 -28.17 -2.28 17.35
CA LEU A 156 -29.11 -1.69 18.31
C LEU A 156 -28.76 -0.22 18.47
N ARG A 157 -29.59 0.65 17.89
CA ARG A 157 -29.32 2.09 17.74
C ARG A 157 -30.08 2.94 18.76
N ALA A 158 -30.13 4.25 18.49
CA ALA A 158 -30.84 5.25 19.23
C ALA A 158 -32.23 4.78 19.68
N GLY A 159 -32.50 4.86 20.98
CA GLY A 159 -33.81 4.55 21.55
C GLY A 159 -34.22 3.07 21.49
N ALA A 160 -33.38 2.14 21.02
CA ALA A 160 -33.71 0.72 21.00
C ALA A 160 -33.67 0.09 22.40
N GLN A 161 -34.58 -0.86 22.65
CA GLN A 161 -34.55 -1.81 23.76
C GLN A 161 -34.63 -3.22 23.18
N CYS A 162 -33.74 -4.10 23.61
CA CYS A 162 -33.68 -5.46 23.05
C CYS A 162 -33.38 -6.53 24.12
N GLU A 163 -34.21 -7.56 24.15
CA GLU A 163 -33.93 -8.81 24.86
C GLU A 163 -33.61 -9.90 23.83
N MET A 164 -32.43 -10.49 23.93
CA MET A 164 -32.02 -11.65 23.14
C MET A 164 -31.88 -12.85 24.06
N ASN A 165 -32.66 -13.90 23.81
CA ASN A 165 -32.66 -15.12 24.60
C ASN A 165 -32.43 -16.34 23.69
N GLY A 166 -31.37 -17.10 23.96
CA GLY A 166 -31.13 -18.33 23.23
C GLY A 166 -30.79 -18.14 21.74
N CYS A 167 -30.36 -16.93 21.34
CA CYS A 167 -30.11 -16.58 19.94
C CYS A 167 -28.70 -16.99 19.49
N VAL A 168 -28.52 -17.16 18.18
CA VAL A 168 -27.22 -17.43 17.55
C VAL A 168 -26.85 -16.25 16.64
N VAL A 169 -25.67 -15.68 16.81
CA VAL A 169 -25.16 -14.61 15.92
C VAL A 169 -23.80 -15.02 15.40
N ALA A 170 -23.74 -15.47 14.15
CA ALA A 170 -22.59 -16.21 13.67
C ALA A 170 -22.19 -15.95 12.22
N GLY A 171 -20.90 -16.15 11.93
CA GLY A 171 -20.39 -16.10 10.55
C GLY A 171 -20.43 -14.70 9.92
N ASN A 172 -20.49 -13.64 10.73
CA ASN A 172 -20.54 -12.27 10.22
C ASN A 172 -19.13 -11.75 9.93
N TRP A 173 -18.97 -11.01 8.83
CA TRP A 173 -17.69 -10.40 8.41
C TRP A 173 -17.27 -9.21 9.27
N GLY A 174 -18.24 -8.57 9.90
CA GLY A 174 -18.03 -7.53 10.87
C GLY A 174 -18.08 -8.09 12.29
N ARG A 175 -18.84 -7.37 13.11
CA ARG A 175 -19.14 -7.64 14.52
C ARG A 175 -20.43 -8.45 14.62
N GLY A 176 -20.63 -9.17 15.71
CA GLY A 176 -21.89 -9.87 15.96
C GLY A 176 -23.01 -8.89 16.28
N VAL A 177 -22.96 -8.29 17.47
CA VAL A 177 -23.94 -7.34 17.99
C VAL A 177 -23.25 -6.02 18.31
N VAL A 178 -23.78 -4.94 17.75
CA VAL A 178 -23.30 -3.58 17.94
C VAL A 178 -24.35 -2.77 18.68
N ILE A 179 -23.96 -2.17 19.80
CA ILE A 179 -24.83 -1.45 20.72
C ILE A 179 -24.37 0.01 20.80
N GLY A 180 -25.33 0.92 20.68
CA GLY A 180 -25.13 2.35 20.87
C GLY A 180 -24.94 3.11 19.56
N GLN A 181 -25.34 4.38 19.59
CA GLN A 181 -25.15 5.35 18.52
C GLN A 181 -24.57 6.64 19.11
N LYS A 182 -23.79 7.37 18.31
CA LYS A 182 -23.20 8.62 18.74
C LYS A 182 -24.32 9.62 19.05
N ASP A 183 -24.21 10.32 20.18
CA ASP A 183 -25.11 11.39 20.64
C ASP A 183 -26.56 10.94 20.99
N GLU A 184 -26.92 9.67 20.72
CA GLU A 184 -28.25 9.13 20.95
C GLU A 184 -28.17 7.74 21.62
N PRO A 185 -28.46 7.64 22.94
CA PRO A 185 -28.23 6.40 23.66
C PRO A 185 -29.24 5.31 23.29
N THR A 186 -28.76 4.07 23.32
CA THR A 186 -29.62 2.88 23.39
C THR A 186 -30.17 2.75 24.81
N ARG A 187 -31.42 2.28 24.96
CA ARG A 187 -32.05 2.09 26.28
C ARG A 187 -31.50 0.84 26.97
N LYS A 188 -32.30 -0.23 27.07
CA LYS A 188 -31.94 -1.46 27.77
C LYS A 188 -31.60 -2.58 26.80
N VAL A 189 -30.48 -3.25 27.02
CA VAL A 189 -30.05 -4.39 26.23
C VAL A 189 -29.72 -5.56 27.14
N HIS A 190 -30.36 -6.70 26.93
CA HIS A 190 -30.12 -7.92 27.68
C HIS A 190 -29.84 -9.09 26.72
N LEU A 191 -28.61 -9.62 26.76
CA LEU A 191 -28.21 -10.80 26.01
C LEU A 191 -28.05 -11.95 27.00
N VAL A 192 -28.89 -12.98 26.87
CA VAL A 192 -28.88 -14.14 27.75
C VAL A 192 -28.92 -15.46 27.00
N GLY A 193 -28.05 -16.39 27.38
CA GLY A 193 -28.07 -17.74 26.78
C GLY A 193 -27.76 -17.76 25.29
N CYS A 194 -27.14 -16.71 24.75
CA CYS A 194 -26.86 -16.58 23.33
C CYS A 194 -25.50 -17.19 22.99
N ASP A 195 -25.38 -17.67 21.75
CA ASP A 195 -24.14 -18.16 21.16
C ASP A 195 -23.69 -17.19 20.06
N LEU A 196 -22.70 -16.37 20.38
CA LEU A 196 -22.09 -15.46 19.43
C LEU A 196 -20.72 -16.00 19.05
N ARG A 197 -20.61 -16.51 17.84
CA ARG A 197 -19.43 -17.28 17.42
C ARG A 197 -18.98 -16.96 16.02
N ASN A 198 -17.72 -17.23 15.69
CA ASN A 198 -17.22 -17.18 14.32
C ASN A 198 -17.53 -15.83 13.62
N ASN A 199 -17.47 -14.72 14.35
CA ASN A 199 -17.60 -13.37 13.79
C ASN A 199 -16.19 -12.82 13.56
N GLN A 200 -15.90 -12.26 12.39
CA GLN A 200 -14.52 -11.91 12.02
C GLN A 200 -13.93 -10.82 12.93
N ARG A 201 -14.76 -9.87 13.41
CA ARG A 201 -14.33 -8.85 14.37
C ARG A 201 -14.69 -9.23 15.80
N SER A 202 -15.55 -8.48 16.48
CA SER A 202 -15.92 -8.76 17.87
C SER A 202 -17.35 -9.25 17.97
N HIS A 203 -17.61 -10.19 18.87
CA HIS A 203 -18.97 -10.71 19.06
C HIS A 203 -19.91 -9.63 19.58
N ILE A 204 -19.45 -8.83 20.55
CA ILE A 204 -20.24 -7.74 21.12
C ILE A 204 -19.38 -6.47 21.16
N VAL A 205 -19.94 -5.36 20.67
CA VAL A 205 -19.31 -4.04 20.80
C VAL A 205 -20.32 -3.03 21.32
N VAL A 206 -19.95 -2.28 22.35
CA VAL A 206 -20.72 -1.14 22.87
C VAL A 206 -19.91 0.11 22.55
N PHE A 207 -20.31 0.92 21.58
CA PHE A 207 -19.52 2.07 21.12
C PHE A 207 -19.76 3.35 21.92
N TYR A 208 -21.00 3.55 22.36
CA TYR A 208 -21.49 4.79 22.94
C TYR A 208 -22.32 4.50 24.19
N ASP A 209 -22.78 5.55 24.87
CA ASP A 209 -23.57 5.42 26.08
C ASP A 209 -24.85 4.61 25.82
N ALA A 210 -25.08 3.63 26.67
CA ALA A 210 -26.33 2.90 26.81
C ALA A 210 -26.83 3.05 28.24
N GLU A 211 -28.14 3.04 28.44
CA GLU A 211 -28.72 3.17 29.79
C GLU A 211 -28.36 1.97 30.66
N GLU A 212 -28.55 0.76 30.13
CA GLU A 212 -28.32 -0.51 30.81
C GLU A 212 -27.94 -1.61 29.80
N VAL A 213 -26.81 -2.28 30.03
CA VAL A 213 -26.37 -3.42 29.20
C VAL A 213 -26.03 -4.59 30.11
N LEU A 214 -26.80 -5.67 30.00
CA LEU A 214 -26.59 -6.94 30.71
C LEU A 214 -26.20 -8.03 29.71
N ILE A 215 -25.02 -8.61 29.90
CA ILE A 215 -24.48 -9.71 29.09
C ILE A 215 -24.26 -10.90 30.03
N GLU A 216 -25.15 -11.88 29.96
CA GLU A 216 -25.22 -12.97 30.93
C GLU A 216 -25.30 -14.35 30.29
N ARG A 217 -24.52 -15.32 30.78
CA ARG A 217 -24.65 -16.73 30.35
C ARG A 217 -24.55 -16.95 28.84
N ASN A 218 -23.68 -16.21 28.17
CA ASN A 218 -23.45 -16.33 26.74
C ASN A 218 -22.17 -17.11 26.43
N LEU A 219 -22.15 -17.74 25.26
CA LEU A 219 -20.94 -18.29 24.64
C LEU A 219 -20.39 -17.26 23.63
N LEU A 220 -19.14 -16.83 23.82
CA LEU A 220 -18.48 -15.83 22.97
C LEU A 220 -17.15 -16.40 22.47
N HIS A 221 -17.15 -16.98 21.27
CA HIS A 221 -16.00 -17.76 20.82
C HIS A 221 -15.68 -17.76 19.33
N GLY A 222 -14.41 -18.01 19.00
CA GLY A 222 -13.97 -18.17 17.61
C GLY A 222 -14.00 -16.86 16.82
N SER A 223 -13.85 -15.69 17.46
CA SER A 223 -13.64 -14.45 16.70
C SER A 223 -12.21 -14.31 16.20
N ALA A 224 -12.04 -13.66 15.05
CA ALA A 224 -10.72 -13.32 14.51
C ALA A 224 -10.09 -12.08 15.18
N TRP A 225 -10.77 -11.51 16.18
CA TRP A 225 -10.33 -10.32 16.89
C TRP A 225 -10.59 -10.47 18.41
N PHE A 226 -11.34 -9.56 19.04
CA PHE A 226 -11.64 -9.62 20.47
C PHE A 226 -13.01 -10.26 20.70
N GLY A 227 -13.18 -11.04 21.77
CA GLY A 227 -14.48 -11.60 22.12
C GLY A 227 -15.54 -10.50 22.33
N MET A 228 -15.24 -9.51 23.18
CA MET A 228 -16.11 -8.35 23.40
C MET A 228 -15.35 -7.03 23.60
N ARG A 229 -16.03 -5.91 23.32
CA ARG A 229 -15.54 -4.55 23.53
C ARG A 229 -16.62 -3.68 24.20
N PRO A 230 -16.73 -3.65 25.53
CA PRO A 230 -17.62 -2.72 26.20
C PRO A 230 -17.02 -1.31 26.15
N GLY A 231 -17.87 -0.30 25.93
CA GLY A 231 -17.49 1.13 25.86
C GLY A 231 -18.34 2.04 26.74
N GLY A 232 -19.16 1.47 27.64
CA GLY A 232 -20.00 2.23 28.59
C GLY A 232 -19.57 2.05 30.05
N LYS A 233 -20.02 2.94 30.94
CA LYS A 233 -19.70 2.91 32.39
C LYS A 233 -20.64 2.01 33.24
N ARG A 234 -21.58 1.29 32.61
CA ARG A 234 -22.67 0.58 33.32
C ARG A 234 -22.98 -0.82 32.74
N CYS A 235 -22.03 -1.46 32.07
CA CYS A 235 -22.24 -2.84 31.60
C CYS A 235 -22.06 -3.82 32.77
N VAL A 236 -22.95 -4.79 32.88
CA VAL A 236 -22.82 -5.95 33.77
C VAL A 236 -22.57 -7.18 32.90
N ILE A 237 -21.40 -7.79 33.07
CA ILE A 237 -20.93 -8.93 32.28
C ILE A 237 -20.72 -10.09 33.24
N ARG A 238 -21.60 -11.08 33.20
CA ARG A 238 -21.57 -12.17 34.19
C ARG A 238 -21.85 -13.55 33.63
N GLU A 239 -21.23 -14.55 34.25
CA GLU A 239 -21.54 -15.97 33.98
C GLU A 239 -21.36 -16.38 32.50
N ASN A 240 -20.56 -15.65 31.72
CA ASN A 240 -20.28 -15.97 30.32
C ASN A 240 -19.06 -16.89 30.17
N ALA A 241 -18.99 -17.65 29.09
CA ALA A 241 -17.79 -18.35 28.64
C ALA A 241 -17.21 -17.66 27.40
N ILE A 242 -15.95 -17.24 27.48
CA ILE A 242 -15.29 -16.38 26.47
C ILE A 242 -13.96 -17.02 26.08
N PHE A 243 -13.90 -17.59 24.87
CA PHE A 243 -12.81 -18.52 24.55
C PHE A 243 -12.49 -18.64 23.07
N ASP A 244 -11.32 -19.19 22.74
CA ASP A 244 -10.86 -19.44 21.37
C ASP A 244 -10.97 -18.19 20.45
N ASN A 245 -10.85 -16.98 21.02
CA ASN A 245 -10.79 -15.73 20.26
C ASN A 245 -9.34 -15.39 19.91
N ALA A 246 -9.08 -14.84 18.72
CA ALA A 246 -7.72 -14.59 18.26
C ALA A 246 -6.91 -13.61 19.13
N ARG A 247 -7.59 -12.65 19.79
CA ARG A 247 -6.95 -11.65 20.65
C ARG A 247 -7.42 -11.82 22.09
N SER A 248 -7.77 -10.72 22.76
CA SER A 248 -8.29 -10.76 24.12
C SER A 248 -9.76 -11.17 24.13
N GLY A 249 -10.17 -11.97 25.11
CA GLY A 249 -11.58 -12.28 25.31
C GLY A 249 -12.41 -11.01 25.56
N HIS A 250 -11.84 -10.04 26.26
CA HIS A 250 -12.48 -8.77 26.61
C HIS A 250 -11.50 -7.61 26.49
N TYR A 251 -11.88 -6.57 25.75
CA TYR A 251 -11.04 -5.41 25.48
C TYR A 251 -11.78 -4.11 25.86
N SER A 252 -11.29 -3.43 26.88
CA SER A 252 -11.99 -2.32 27.52
C SER A 252 -11.15 -1.06 27.59
N VAL A 253 -11.76 0.08 27.28
CA VAL A 253 -11.09 1.39 27.22
C VAL A 253 -11.96 2.41 27.97
N GLY A 254 -11.45 2.99 29.05
CA GLY A 254 -12.15 4.07 29.78
C GLY A 254 -13.48 3.68 30.44
N THR A 255 -13.72 2.39 30.66
CA THR A 255 -14.96 1.82 31.22
C THR A 255 -14.96 1.73 32.74
N ALA A 256 -16.13 1.44 33.32
CA ALA A 256 -16.33 1.14 34.73
C ALA A 256 -17.36 0.00 34.90
N CYS A 257 -17.17 -1.09 34.16
CA CYS A 257 -18.08 -2.22 34.09
C CYS A 257 -17.92 -3.17 35.29
N GLU A 258 -18.97 -3.94 35.58
CA GLU A 258 -18.91 -5.08 36.50
C GLU A 258 -18.67 -6.37 35.69
N VAL A 259 -17.53 -7.02 35.90
CA VAL A 259 -17.13 -8.25 35.22
C VAL A 259 -16.99 -9.35 36.26
N ARG A 260 -17.96 -10.26 36.35
CA ARG A 260 -18.00 -11.26 37.42
C ARG A 260 -18.41 -12.67 37.02
N GLY A 261 -17.80 -13.68 37.62
CA GLY A 261 -18.23 -15.06 37.42
C GLY A 261 -18.07 -15.55 35.97
N ASN A 262 -17.22 -14.92 35.15
CA ASN A 262 -16.99 -15.34 33.77
C ASN A 262 -15.79 -16.29 33.68
N LEU A 263 -15.83 -17.15 32.66
CA LEU A 263 -14.73 -18.02 32.29
C LEU A 263 -14.03 -17.47 31.03
N PHE A 264 -12.71 -17.29 31.10
CA PHE A 264 -11.85 -16.88 30.00
C PHE A 264 -10.77 -17.93 29.74
N PHE A 265 -10.77 -18.57 28.57
CA PHE A 265 -9.72 -19.55 28.25
C PHE A 265 -9.33 -19.59 26.78
N ALA A 266 -8.08 -19.96 26.49
CA ALA A 266 -7.57 -20.15 25.13
C ALA A 266 -7.78 -18.94 24.17
N ASN A 267 -7.90 -17.72 24.71
CA ASN A 267 -7.90 -16.51 23.89
C ASN A 267 -6.46 -16.17 23.49
N GLY A 268 -6.19 -15.79 22.24
CA GLY A 268 -4.85 -15.73 21.65
C GLY A 268 -3.94 -14.63 22.18
N PHE A 269 -4.46 -13.56 22.82
CA PHE A 269 -3.63 -12.54 23.49
C PHE A 269 -3.76 -12.60 25.02
N GLY A 270 -4.98 -12.62 25.55
CA GLY A 270 -5.20 -12.60 27.00
C GLY A 270 -6.66 -12.72 27.39
N GLY A 271 -6.94 -12.84 28.68
CA GLY A 271 -8.32 -12.85 29.18
C GLY A 271 -8.98 -11.48 29.01
N ILE A 272 -8.46 -10.49 29.73
CA ILE A 272 -8.93 -9.10 29.72
C ILE A 272 -7.79 -8.13 29.44
N SER A 273 -8.01 -7.15 28.56
CA SER A 273 -7.14 -5.99 28.38
C SER A 273 -7.87 -4.70 28.80
N CYS A 274 -7.37 -4.07 29.86
CA CYS A 274 -7.86 -2.82 30.42
C CYS A 274 -6.97 -1.66 29.96
N TRP A 275 -7.53 -0.69 29.25
CA TRP A 275 -6.81 0.44 28.67
C TRP A 275 -7.33 1.78 29.19
N ASN A 276 -6.44 2.77 29.21
CA ASN A 276 -6.72 4.22 29.24
C ASN A 276 -7.95 4.63 30.07
N GLY A 277 -7.75 4.93 31.35
CA GLY A 277 -8.81 5.38 32.24
C GLY A 277 -9.81 4.30 32.67
N ASN A 278 -9.59 3.02 32.31
CA ASN A 278 -10.41 1.90 32.77
C ASN A 278 -10.43 1.78 34.31
N ARG A 279 -11.62 1.50 34.86
CA ARG A 279 -11.95 1.36 36.28
C ARG A 279 -12.90 0.17 36.50
N ASP A 280 -12.79 -0.87 35.68
CA ASP A 280 -13.68 -2.03 35.80
C ASP A 280 -13.50 -2.75 37.13
N THR A 281 -14.57 -3.35 37.63
CA THR A 281 -14.56 -4.24 38.79
C THR A 281 -14.59 -5.69 38.30
N ILE A 282 -13.46 -6.38 38.44
CA ILE A 282 -13.21 -7.73 37.90
C ILE A 282 -13.13 -8.73 39.07
N VAL A 283 -14.23 -9.44 39.32
CA VAL A 283 -14.43 -10.22 40.53
C VAL A 283 -14.91 -11.64 40.29
N GLY A 284 -14.27 -12.65 40.87
CA GLY A 284 -14.81 -14.01 40.84
C GLY A 284 -14.75 -14.68 39.46
N ASN A 285 -13.84 -14.26 38.57
CA ASN A 285 -13.69 -14.86 37.24
C ASN A 285 -12.60 -15.94 37.25
N THR A 286 -12.65 -16.85 36.28
CA THR A 286 -11.64 -17.91 36.08
C THR A 286 -10.94 -17.69 34.74
N PHE A 287 -9.60 -17.63 34.77
CA PHE A 287 -8.74 -17.41 33.60
C PHE A 287 -7.80 -18.60 33.41
N VAL A 288 -7.87 -19.28 32.26
CA VAL A 288 -7.07 -20.49 32.01
C VAL A 288 -6.36 -20.42 30.64
N GLY A 289 -5.03 -20.36 30.65
CA GLY A 289 -4.21 -20.52 29.44
C GLY A 289 -4.57 -19.54 28.31
N ASN A 290 -4.63 -18.24 28.61
CA ASN A 290 -4.83 -17.21 27.60
C ASN A 290 -3.47 -16.68 27.14
N GLY A 291 -3.32 -16.43 25.83
CA GLY A 291 -2.24 -15.67 25.23
C GLY A 291 -0.98 -16.44 24.80
N ASN A 292 -1.07 -17.77 24.70
CA ASN A 292 0.06 -18.64 24.34
C ASN A 292 1.33 -18.34 25.17
N GLU A 293 2.53 -18.39 24.58
CA GLU A 293 3.81 -18.18 25.29
C GLU A 293 4.03 -16.74 25.79
N GLN A 294 3.24 -15.78 25.31
CA GLN A 294 3.34 -14.35 25.64
C GLN A 294 2.14 -13.82 26.44
N GLY A 295 1.38 -14.73 27.04
CA GLY A 295 0.00 -14.50 27.40
C GLY A 295 -0.28 -14.03 28.83
N TYR A 296 -1.39 -13.30 28.98
CA TYR A 296 -1.81 -12.79 30.29
C TYR A 296 -3.26 -13.11 30.65
N GLY A 297 -3.51 -13.24 31.96
CA GLY A 297 -4.87 -13.27 32.50
C GLY A 297 -5.55 -11.91 32.34
N ILE A 298 -4.97 -10.88 32.97
CA ILE A 298 -5.40 -9.49 32.88
C ILE A 298 -4.19 -8.59 32.58
N SER A 299 -4.33 -7.68 31.62
CA SER A 299 -3.36 -6.61 31.37
C SER A 299 -3.96 -5.23 31.63
N CYS A 300 -3.34 -4.48 32.53
CA CYS A 300 -3.63 -3.09 32.84
C CYS A 300 -2.65 -2.21 32.08
N ILE A 301 -3.15 -1.42 31.13
CA ILE A 301 -2.32 -0.72 30.14
C ILE A 301 -2.54 0.79 30.27
N SER A 302 -1.43 1.55 30.27
CA SER A 302 -1.42 2.99 30.55
C SER A 302 -2.02 3.26 31.94
N ASP A 303 -2.84 4.31 32.12
CA ASP A 303 -3.41 4.74 33.40
C ASP A 303 -4.65 3.92 33.87
N ALA A 304 -4.80 2.70 33.36
CA ALA A 304 -5.85 1.78 33.80
C ALA A 304 -5.69 1.43 35.29
N ARG A 305 -6.79 1.45 36.03
CA ARG A 305 -6.84 1.16 37.48
C ARG A 305 -8.09 0.32 37.82
N PRO A 306 -8.23 -0.88 37.26
CA PRO A 306 -9.32 -1.78 37.62
C PRO A 306 -9.17 -2.29 39.07
N THR A 307 -10.27 -2.78 39.64
CA THR A 307 -10.28 -3.55 40.88
C THR A 307 -10.31 -5.04 40.54
N ILE A 308 -9.30 -5.80 40.97
CA ILE A 308 -9.10 -7.21 40.62
C ILE A 308 -9.05 -8.06 41.88
N ARG A 309 -10.09 -8.86 42.15
CA ARG A 309 -10.13 -9.74 43.33
C ARG A 309 -11.00 -10.98 43.14
N ASP A 310 -10.79 -11.95 44.00
CA ASP A 310 -11.45 -13.24 44.06
C ASP A 310 -11.40 -14.04 42.75
N ASN A 311 -10.43 -13.78 41.87
CA ASN A 311 -10.29 -14.49 40.60
C ASN A 311 -9.35 -15.70 40.70
N ILE A 312 -9.46 -16.64 39.76
CA ILE A 312 -8.53 -17.76 39.57
C ILE A 312 -7.73 -17.56 38.29
N PHE A 313 -6.40 -17.67 38.35
CA PHE A 313 -5.48 -17.57 37.22
C PHE A 313 -4.62 -18.82 37.09
N VAL A 314 -4.73 -19.51 35.96
CA VAL A 314 -4.06 -20.78 35.71
C VAL A 314 -3.34 -20.77 34.38
N ARG A 315 -2.04 -21.15 34.39
CA ARG A 315 -1.22 -21.36 33.17
C ARG A 315 -1.02 -20.12 32.29
N HIS A 316 -0.70 -18.97 32.87
CA HIS A 316 -0.34 -17.74 32.14
C HIS A 316 1.16 -17.44 32.19
N GLN A 317 1.69 -16.69 31.21
CA GLN A 317 3.00 -16.07 31.38
C GLN A 317 2.93 -15.05 32.53
N PHE A 318 1.89 -14.20 32.51
CA PHE A 318 1.60 -13.22 33.54
C PHE A 318 0.13 -13.34 33.99
N ALA A 319 -0.14 -13.66 35.26
CA ALA A 319 -1.53 -13.69 35.71
C ALA A 319 -2.16 -12.29 35.66
N ILE A 320 -1.47 -11.30 36.23
CA ILE A 320 -1.81 -9.88 36.17
C ILE A 320 -0.57 -9.09 35.76
N GLN A 321 -0.69 -8.26 34.72
CA GLN A 321 0.38 -7.34 34.33
C GLN A 321 -0.07 -5.89 34.31
N SER A 322 0.80 -4.98 34.73
CA SER A 322 0.68 -3.53 34.52
C SER A 322 1.76 -3.08 33.55
N THR A 323 1.39 -2.40 32.46
CA THR A 323 2.34 -2.02 31.41
C THR A 323 1.98 -0.69 30.74
N TYR A 324 2.89 -0.17 29.95
CA TYR A 324 2.70 1.03 29.13
C TYR A 324 2.08 0.66 27.76
N SER A 325 1.60 1.66 27.02
CA SER A 325 1.15 1.45 25.64
C SER A 325 2.33 1.45 24.69
N GLY A 326 2.53 0.36 23.95
CA GLY A 326 3.54 0.30 22.87
C GLY A 326 3.32 1.31 21.74
N ALA A 327 2.16 1.98 21.67
CA ALA A 327 1.92 3.08 20.74
C ALA A 327 2.53 4.42 21.20
N ASP A 328 2.88 4.56 22.49
CA ASP A 328 3.56 5.75 23.01
C ASP A 328 5.07 5.68 22.74
N ARG A 329 5.46 6.12 21.54
CA ARG A 329 6.86 6.20 21.12
C ARG A 329 7.73 7.14 21.96
N ARG A 330 7.12 8.02 22.77
CA ARG A 330 7.86 8.97 23.62
C ARG A 330 8.17 8.38 25.00
N MET A 331 7.59 7.22 25.33
CA MET A 331 7.72 6.55 26.63
C MET A 331 7.41 7.51 27.79
N THR A 332 6.31 8.23 27.67
CA THR A 332 5.84 9.22 28.65
C THR A 332 4.59 8.76 29.40
N ALA A 333 4.00 7.64 28.98
CA ALA A 333 2.78 7.09 29.53
C ALA A 333 2.95 6.69 31.01
N VAL A 334 2.04 7.19 31.84
CA VAL A 334 1.90 6.76 33.23
C VAL A 334 1.32 5.35 33.24
N ILE A 335 2.00 4.42 33.91
CA ILE A 335 1.47 3.09 34.21
C ILE A 335 0.60 3.22 35.47
N GLY A 336 -0.68 2.95 35.32
CA GLY A 336 -1.65 2.96 36.40
C GLY A 336 -1.43 1.79 37.36
N GLU A 337 -1.84 2.01 38.61
CA GLU A 337 -1.77 1.00 39.66
C GLU A 337 -3.15 0.37 39.85
N PRO A 338 -3.37 -0.90 39.41
CA PRO A 338 -4.62 -1.60 39.68
C PRO A 338 -4.77 -1.91 41.17
N GLN A 339 -6.01 -2.00 41.64
CA GLN A 339 -6.32 -2.44 42.99
C GLN A 339 -6.40 -3.97 43.02
N ILE A 340 -5.30 -4.62 43.40
CA ILE A 340 -5.22 -6.08 43.45
C ILE A 340 -5.57 -6.55 44.87
N GLY A 341 -6.68 -7.27 45.00
CA GLY A 341 -7.09 -7.95 46.22
C GLY A 341 -6.71 -9.43 46.22
N ARG A 342 -7.47 -10.24 46.97
CA ARG A 342 -7.24 -11.69 47.05
C ARG A 342 -7.39 -12.35 45.69
N ASN A 343 -6.42 -13.12 45.20
CA ASN A 343 -6.60 -13.90 43.96
C ASN A 343 -5.85 -15.24 44.07
N LEU A 344 -6.37 -16.28 43.43
CA LEU A 344 -5.71 -17.59 43.36
C LEU A 344 -4.91 -17.69 42.06
N CYS A 345 -3.62 -17.97 42.19
CA CYS A 345 -2.74 -18.27 41.07
C CYS A 345 -2.28 -19.72 41.12
N TRP A 346 -2.06 -20.34 39.96
CA TRP A 346 -1.48 -21.68 39.91
C TRP A 346 -0.83 -21.96 38.56
N GLN A 347 0.41 -22.47 38.57
CA GLN A 347 1.25 -22.69 37.37
C GLN A 347 1.33 -21.48 36.41
N ASN A 348 1.30 -20.26 36.95
CA ASN A 348 1.69 -19.10 36.16
C ASN A 348 3.22 -18.97 36.20
N LYS A 349 3.82 -18.42 35.15
CA LYS A 349 5.27 -18.14 35.16
C LYS A 349 5.59 -17.00 36.12
N VAL A 350 4.77 -15.95 36.12
CA VAL A 350 4.80 -14.85 37.08
C VAL A 350 3.36 -14.45 37.42
N ASN A 351 3.06 -14.28 38.71
CA ASN A 351 1.71 -13.97 39.17
C ASN A 351 1.37 -12.49 38.93
N VAL A 352 2.17 -11.56 39.45
CA VAL A 352 1.96 -10.12 39.24
C VAL A 352 3.25 -9.49 38.74
N VAL A 353 3.15 -8.71 37.66
CA VAL A 353 4.30 -8.04 37.05
C VAL A 353 3.99 -6.59 36.70
N LYS A 354 4.99 -5.72 36.86
CA LYS A 354 5.00 -4.37 36.29
C LYS A 354 6.07 -4.30 35.21
N ILE A 355 5.67 -3.93 33.99
CA ILE A 355 6.55 -3.83 32.83
C ILE A 355 6.79 -2.34 32.57
N GLU A 356 8.03 -1.90 32.79
CA GLU A 356 8.44 -0.50 32.64
C GLU A 356 9.41 -0.34 31.44
N PRO A 357 9.29 0.76 30.67
CA PRO A 357 10.22 1.05 29.59
C PRO A 357 11.56 1.56 30.14
N ILE A 358 12.68 0.99 29.68
CA ILE A 358 14.02 1.56 29.89
C ILE A 358 14.38 2.44 28.69
N ARG A 359 14.80 3.68 28.96
CA ARG A 359 15.49 4.51 27.98
C ARG A 359 16.95 4.10 27.90
N ASP A 360 17.30 3.27 26.92
CA ASP A 360 18.68 3.13 26.50
C ASP A 360 18.94 4.01 25.27
N ARG A 361 20.02 4.79 25.27
CA ARG A 361 20.30 5.78 24.22
C ARG A 361 20.98 5.18 22.99
N ASP A 362 21.56 3.98 23.09
CA ASP A 362 22.46 3.45 22.06
C ASP A 362 22.03 2.09 21.45
N GLU A 363 21.05 1.35 22.00
CA GLU A 363 20.68 0.01 21.50
C GLU A 363 19.18 -0.22 21.19
N GLY A 364 18.35 0.83 21.27
CA GLY A 364 16.89 0.69 21.15
C GLY A 364 16.20 0.40 22.48
N SER A 365 14.86 0.39 22.49
CA SER A 365 14.07 0.26 23.72
C SER A 365 14.22 -1.11 24.36
N ILE A 366 14.68 -1.17 25.61
CA ILE A 366 14.70 -2.39 26.43
C ILE A 366 13.53 -2.31 27.44
N GLU A 367 12.80 -3.41 27.63
CA GLU A 367 11.73 -3.51 28.63
C GLU A 367 12.23 -4.19 29.90
N THR A 368 11.89 -3.65 31.07
CA THR A 368 12.08 -4.36 32.36
C THR A 368 10.77 -4.87 32.91
N ALA A 369 10.71 -6.17 33.16
CA ALA A 369 9.63 -6.82 33.88
C ALA A 369 10.02 -7.01 35.35
N VAL A 370 9.34 -6.30 36.26
CA VAL A 370 9.54 -6.40 37.71
C VAL A 370 8.38 -7.20 38.31
N ALA A 371 8.69 -8.40 38.83
CA ALA A 371 7.71 -9.18 39.58
C ALA A 371 7.35 -8.44 40.88
N LEU A 372 6.05 -8.38 41.18
CA LEU A 372 5.53 -7.76 42.40
C LEU A 372 5.07 -8.86 43.36
N ASP A 373 5.54 -8.79 44.60
CA ASP A 373 5.00 -9.61 45.69
C ASP A 373 3.75 -8.93 46.25
N VAL A 374 2.63 -9.64 46.23
CA VAL A 374 1.33 -9.13 46.67
C VAL A 374 0.78 -10.14 47.66
N ASP A 375 0.82 -9.83 48.96
CA ASP A 375 0.46 -10.74 50.07
C ASP A 375 -0.92 -11.41 49.93
N LEU A 376 -1.83 -10.81 49.17
CA LEU A 376 -3.18 -11.30 48.94
C LEU A 376 -3.27 -12.30 47.77
N VAL A 377 -2.20 -12.53 47.02
CA VAL A 377 -2.14 -13.53 45.95
C VAL A 377 -1.66 -14.86 46.53
N VAL A 378 -2.55 -15.85 46.52
CA VAL A 378 -2.28 -17.20 47.04
C VAL A 378 -1.98 -18.16 45.90
N GLU A 379 -1.14 -19.17 46.14
CA GLU A 379 -0.71 -20.10 45.10
C GLU A 379 -0.95 -21.57 45.47
N TRP A 380 -1.99 -22.20 44.89
CA TRP A 380 -2.33 -23.61 45.09
C TRP A 380 -3.35 -24.13 44.06
N ASN A 381 -3.51 -25.45 43.94
CA ASN A 381 -4.29 -26.07 42.87
C ASN A 381 -5.81 -25.80 43.05
N PRO A 382 -6.50 -25.17 42.09
CA PRO A 382 -7.94 -24.89 42.20
C PRO A 382 -8.83 -26.14 42.21
N ARG A 383 -8.34 -27.32 41.81
CA ARG A 383 -9.12 -28.57 41.70
C ARG A 383 -10.32 -28.43 40.75
N PHE A 384 -10.03 -28.28 39.46
CA PHE A 384 -11.03 -28.35 38.39
C PHE A 384 -11.47 -29.81 38.15
N LYS A 385 -12.74 -30.02 37.81
CA LYS A 385 -13.32 -31.36 37.56
C LYS A 385 -12.61 -32.11 36.43
N ASP A 386 -12.43 -31.48 35.26
CA ASP A 386 -11.68 -32.06 34.15
C ASP A 386 -11.14 -30.96 33.21
N SER A 387 -10.01 -30.38 33.59
CA SER A 387 -9.35 -29.36 32.77
C SER A 387 -8.87 -29.85 31.40
N GLY A 388 -8.71 -31.18 31.21
CA GLY A 388 -8.33 -31.79 29.93
C GLY A 388 -9.51 -31.83 28.95
N ALA A 389 -10.71 -32.06 29.46
CA ALA A 389 -11.96 -31.97 28.71
C ALA A 389 -12.55 -30.54 28.61
N ARG A 390 -11.79 -29.51 29.02
CA ARG A 390 -12.23 -28.10 29.12
C ARG A 390 -13.37 -27.88 30.13
N ASP A 391 -13.57 -28.78 31.10
CA ASP A 391 -14.45 -28.54 32.25
C ASP A 391 -13.68 -27.89 33.40
N PHE A 392 -13.75 -26.56 33.44
CA PHE A 392 -13.12 -25.74 34.48
C PHE A 392 -14.03 -25.48 35.68
N SER A 393 -15.11 -26.25 35.85
CA SER A 393 -15.88 -26.22 37.09
C SER A 393 -15.03 -26.73 38.25
N LEU A 394 -15.21 -26.17 39.43
CA LEU A 394 -14.52 -26.61 40.64
C LEU A 394 -15.14 -27.92 41.15
N GLU A 395 -14.31 -28.82 41.69
CA GLU A 395 -14.79 -29.97 42.46
C GLU A 395 -15.64 -29.51 43.66
N GLU A 396 -16.53 -30.38 44.16
CA GLU A 396 -17.43 -30.04 45.28
C GLU A 396 -16.66 -29.71 46.56
N ASP A 397 -15.56 -30.41 46.81
CA ASP A 397 -14.66 -30.23 47.95
C ASP A 397 -13.45 -29.33 47.64
N SER A 398 -13.47 -28.62 46.50
CA SER A 398 -12.40 -27.67 46.16
C SER A 398 -12.29 -26.56 47.21
N PRO A 399 -11.09 -26.29 47.75
CA PRO A 399 -10.86 -25.13 48.62
C PRO A 399 -11.23 -23.81 47.94
N ALA A 400 -11.03 -23.69 46.62
CA ALA A 400 -11.41 -22.48 45.87
C ALA A 400 -12.92 -22.26 45.87
N ARG A 401 -13.71 -23.34 45.83
CA ARG A 401 -15.17 -23.27 45.93
C ARG A 401 -15.59 -22.78 47.32
N GLN A 402 -14.97 -23.28 48.39
CA GLN A 402 -15.25 -22.87 49.76
C GLN A 402 -14.86 -21.40 50.02
N GLU A 403 -13.74 -20.96 49.46
CA GLU A 403 -13.25 -19.60 49.56
C GLU A 403 -13.94 -18.60 48.62
N LYS A 404 -14.85 -19.07 47.74
CA LYS A 404 -15.56 -18.28 46.72
C LYS A 404 -14.62 -17.58 45.73
N LEU A 405 -13.61 -18.32 45.28
CA LEU A 405 -12.66 -17.88 44.26
C LEU A 405 -13.08 -18.41 42.89
N GLY A 406 -13.06 -17.54 41.89
CA GLY A 406 -13.40 -17.88 40.50
C GLY A 406 -14.82 -18.41 40.30
N VAL A 407 -15.02 -19.02 39.13
CA VAL A 407 -16.26 -19.67 38.72
C VAL A 407 -16.35 -21.06 39.33
N ALA A 408 -17.35 -21.29 40.17
CA ALA A 408 -17.57 -22.59 40.79
C ALA A 408 -18.13 -23.62 39.80
N ASP A 409 -19.15 -23.22 39.03
CA ASP A 409 -19.84 -24.08 38.07
C ASP A 409 -19.84 -23.41 36.71
N VAL A 410 -19.17 -24.01 35.74
CA VAL A 410 -19.06 -23.49 34.38
C VAL A 410 -20.30 -23.89 33.58
N MET A 411 -20.84 -22.95 32.79
CA MET A 411 -21.96 -23.24 31.89
C MET A 411 -21.56 -24.23 30.79
N SER A 412 -22.53 -24.92 30.20
CA SER A 412 -22.27 -25.80 29.05
C SER A 412 -21.60 -25.02 27.92
N LEU A 413 -20.47 -25.52 27.41
CA LEU A 413 -19.76 -24.96 26.26
C LEU A 413 -20.32 -25.47 24.92
N ALA A 414 -21.31 -26.37 24.95
CA ALA A 414 -21.93 -26.89 23.75
C ALA A 414 -22.86 -25.85 23.12
N SER A 415 -22.67 -25.60 21.82
CA SER A 415 -23.63 -24.79 21.07
C SER A 415 -24.97 -25.51 20.93
N ARG A 416 -26.06 -24.73 20.96
CA ARG A 416 -27.43 -25.20 20.70
C ARG A 416 -27.71 -25.44 19.22
N PHE A 417 -26.89 -24.91 18.31
CA PHE A 417 -27.10 -24.96 16.87
C PHE A 417 -25.84 -25.45 16.14
N PRO A 418 -25.97 -26.40 15.19
CA PRO A 418 -24.83 -26.89 14.44
C PRO A 418 -24.13 -25.77 13.65
N LEU A 419 -22.87 -25.99 13.30
CA LEU A 419 -22.12 -25.04 12.47
C LEU A 419 -22.82 -24.83 11.12
N HIS A 420 -23.10 -23.58 10.76
CA HIS A 420 -23.78 -23.24 9.51
C HIS A 420 -22.80 -23.22 8.31
N GLU A 421 -23.28 -23.42 7.08
CA GLU A 421 -22.42 -23.41 5.88
C GLU A 421 -21.73 -22.06 5.66
N ARG A 422 -22.44 -20.95 5.92
CA ARG A 422 -21.90 -19.58 5.87
C ARG A 422 -20.78 -19.36 6.88
N GLU A 423 -20.81 -20.04 8.02
CA GLU A 423 -19.69 -20.03 8.97
C GLU A 423 -18.52 -20.84 8.40
N ARG A 424 -18.75 -22.07 7.92
CA ARG A 424 -17.70 -22.90 7.30
C ARG A 424 -16.98 -22.22 6.14
N ALA A 425 -17.68 -21.38 5.39
CA ALA A 425 -17.13 -20.67 4.23
C ALA A 425 -16.04 -19.65 4.59
N ILE A 426 -16.03 -19.16 5.83
CA ILE A 426 -15.10 -18.11 6.27
C ILE A 426 -14.06 -18.62 7.26
N LEU A 427 -14.31 -19.80 7.86
CA LEU A 427 -13.43 -20.39 8.84
C LEU A 427 -12.13 -20.91 8.22
N PRO A 428 -10.99 -20.71 8.91
CA PRO A 428 -9.70 -21.28 8.54
C PRO A 428 -9.73 -22.82 8.55
N ASP A 429 -8.77 -23.44 7.87
CA ASP A 429 -8.54 -24.87 7.99
C ASP A 429 -7.77 -25.17 9.29
N GLY A 430 -8.35 -25.99 10.18
CA GLY A 430 -7.77 -26.34 11.48
C GLY A 430 -7.95 -25.27 12.56
N ASP A 431 -7.20 -25.40 13.67
CA ASP A 431 -7.37 -24.59 14.89
C ASP A 431 -6.57 -23.26 14.85
N GLN A 432 -6.70 -22.49 13.76
CA GLN A 432 -5.95 -21.23 13.55
C GLN A 432 -6.89 -20.01 13.54
N TRP A 433 -7.17 -19.43 14.70
CA TRP A 433 -8.21 -18.39 14.82
C TRP A 433 -7.78 -16.99 14.39
N ASP A 434 -6.49 -16.76 14.09
CA ASP A 434 -5.99 -15.46 13.62
C ASP A 434 -6.62 -15.06 12.28
N PHE A 435 -7.03 -13.79 12.19
CA PHE A 435 -7.74 -13.23 11.03
C PHE A 435 -7.01 -13.42 9.70
N SER A 436 -5.69 -13.55 9.70
CA SER A 436 -4.88 -13.79 8.49
C SER A 436 -5.09 -15.16 7.85
N TYR A 437 -5.60 -16.14 8.62
CA TYR A 437 -5.90 -17.49 8.12
C TYR A 437 -7.36 -17.69 7.73
N TRP A 438 -8.25 -16.75 8.08
CA TRP A 438 -9.67 -16.84 7.73
C TRP A 438 -9.83 -16.81 6.22
N LYS A 439 -10.69 -17.69 5.70
CA LYS A 439 -10.93 -17.81 4.27
C LYS A 439 -11.62 -16.56 3.77
N GLU A 440 -10.97 -15.85 2.87
CA GLU A 440 -11.61 -14.77 2.17
C GLU A 440 -12.58 -15.33 1.11
N PRO A 441 -13.86 -14.95 1.14
CA PRO A 441 -14.80 -15.32 0.11
C PRO A 441 -14.38 -14.61 -1.17
N PRO A 442 -14.76 -15.16 -2.33
CA PRO A 442 -14.44 -14.60 -3.63
C PRO A 442 -14.76 -13.10 -3.64
N ARG A 443 -13.74 -12.29 -3.89
CA ARG A 443 -13.89 -10.84 -4.02
C ARG A 443 -14.24 -10.53 -5.47
N PRO A 444 -15.34 -9.81 -5.73
CA PRO A 444 -15.50 -9.03 -6.95
C PRO A 444 -14.29 -8.12 -7.11
N ASP A 445 -13.72 -8.03 -8.32
CA ASP A 445 -12.57 -7.16 -8.55
C ASP A 445 -12.99 -5.68 -8.43
N ALA A 446 -12.89 -5.12 -7.23
CA ALA A 446 -13.22 -3.73 -6.95
C ALA A 446 -12.42 -2.75 -7.83
N ARG A 447 -11.23 -3.16 -8.32
CA ARG A 447 -10.46 -2.35 -9.27
C ARG A 447 -11.21 -2.21 -10.59
N SER A 448 -11.92 -3.23 -11.05
CA SER A 448 -12.63 -3.19 -12.33
C SER A 448 -13.74 -2.14 -12.36
N VAL A 449 -14.52 -1.99 -11.29
CA VAL A 449 -15.65 -1.03 -11.24
C VAL A 449 -15.14 0.41 -11.11
N GLU A 450 -14.20 0.66 -10.20
CA GLU A 450 -13.62 1.99 -10.01
C GLU A 450 -12.89 2.45 -11.28
N GLN A 451 -12.11 1.56 -11.91
CA GLN A 451 -11.46 1.85 -13.19
C GLN A 451 -12.48 2.13 -14.30
N ARG A 452 -13.60 1.40 -14.36
CA ARG A 452 -14.66 1.67 -15.33
C ARG A 452 -15.33 3.03 -15.12
N LEU A 453 -15.56 3.43 -13.86
CA LEU A 453 -16.12 4.75 -13.53
C LEU A 453 -15.12 5.88 -13.84
N ILE A 454 -13.84 5.70 -13.48
CA ILE A 454 -12.76 6.63 -13.82
C ILE A 454 -12.68 6.76 -15.35
N ALA A 455 -12.62 5.64 -16.08
CA ALA A 455 -12.54 5.63 -17.53
C ALA A 455 -13.75 6.31 -18.18
N LEU A 456 -14.97 6.09 -17.67
CA LEU A 456 -16.17 6.79 -18.14
C LEU A 456 -16.04 8.31 -17.94
N TYR A 457 -15.60 8.73 -16.75
CA TYR A 457 -15.45 10.14 -16.42
C TYR A 457 -14.36 10.82 -17.25
N GLU A 458 -13.18 10.19 -17.36
CA GLU A 458 -12.06 10.64 -18.20
C GLU A 458 -12.48 10.74 -19.67
N ARG A 459 -13.21 9.75 -20.19
CA ARG A 459 -13.76 9.77 -21.55
C ARG A 459 -14.66 10.98 -21.77
N LYS A 460 -15.63 11.22 -20.87
CA LYS A 460 -16.57 12.35 -20.97
C LYS A 460 -15.89 13.71 -20.80
N GLN A 461 -14.87 13.79 -19.95
CA GLN A 461 -14.02 14.99 -19.84
C GLN A 461 -13.24 15.25 -21.13
N LEU A 462 -12.65 14.21 -21.71
CA LEU A 462 -11.92 14.30 -22.98
C LEU A 462 -12.84 14.76 -24.11
N GLU A 463 -14.03 14.17 -24.24
CA GLU A 463 -15.05 14.55 -25.22
C GLU A 463 -15.44 16.03 -25.09
N ALA A 464 -15.65 16.52 -23.87
CA ALA A 464 -16.01 17.92 -23.62
C ALA A 464 -14.87 18.92 -23.87
N ALA A 465 -13.60 18.49 -23.71
CA ALA A 465 -12.43 19.35 -23.85
C ALA A 465 -11.87 19.41 -25.28
N ARG A 466 -12.22 18.42 -26.12
CA ARG A 466 -11.89 18.41 -27.56
C ARG A 466 -12.48 19.62 -28.28
N ASN A 467 -11.80 20.06 -29.32
CA ASN A 467 -12.30 21.06 -30.25
C ASN A 467 -12.41 20.47 -31.66
N ASP A 468 -13.00 21.22 -32.59
CA ASP A 468 -13.33 20.75 -33.94
C ASP A 468 -12.14 20.78 -34.93
N VAL A 469 -10.90 20.95 -34.45
CA VAL A 469 -9.72 20.99 -35.32
C VAL A 469 -9.29 19.57 -35.69
N GLY A 470 -9.40 19.23 -36.98
CA GLY A 470 -8.99 17.92 -37.50
C GLY A 470 -7.48 17.68 -37.52
N TYR A 471 -7.07 16.41 -37.66
CA TYR A 471 -5.66 15.99 -37.63
C TYR A 471 -4.79 16.70 -38.68
N VAL A 472 -5.27 16.84 -39.92
CA VAL A 472 -4.51 17.47 -41.02
C VAL A 472 -4.19 18.94 -40.71
N GLU A 473 -5.18 19.71 -40.24
CA GLU A 473 -4.97 21.12 -39.90
C GLU A 473 -4.01 21.26 -38.72
N ALA A 474 -4.22 20.46 -37.67
CA ALA A 474 -3.37 20.46 -36.48
C ALA A 474 -1.92 20.09 -36.80
N PHE A 475 -1.69 19.11 -37.67
CA PHE A 475 -0.36 18.66 -38.08
C PHE A 475 0.38 19.71 -38.92
N ARG A 476 -0.30 20.29 -39.92
CA ARG A 476 0.26 21.36 -40.76
C ARG A 476 0.65 22.58 -39.94
N ASP A 477 -0.18 22.94 -38.96
CA ASP A 477 0.09 24.03 -38.04
C ASP A 477 1.30 23.75 -37.14
N LEU A 478 1.42 22.52 -36.60
CA LEU A 478 2.60 22.10 -35.85
C LEU A 478 3.88 22.22 -36.70
N HIS A 479 3.89 21.67 -37.92
CA HIS A 479 5.04 21.78 -38.83
C HIS A 479 5.41 23.25 -39.10
N ALA A 480 4.43 24.11 -39.35
CA ALA A 480 4.65 25.53 -39.58
C ALA A 480 5.17 26.25 -38.32
N LYS A 481 4.70 25.87 -37.14
CA LYS A 481 5.17 26.42 -35.86
C LYS A 481 6.63 26.05 -35.60
N LEU A 482 6.99 24.78 -35.76
CA LEU A 482 8.38 24.33 -35.60
C LEU A 482 9.30 25.00 -36.63
N GLY A 483 8.87 25.11 -37.89
CA GLY A 483 9.63 25.77 -38.95
C GLY A 483 9.89 27.26 -38.73
N ARG A 484 9.02 27.97 -37.98
CA ARG A 484 9.22 29.38 -37.63
C ARG A 484 10.12 29.59 -36.41
N ASP A 485 10.05 28.68 -35.45
CA ASP A 485 10.55 28.94 -34.10
C ASP A 485 11.80 28.12 -33.72
N TYR A 486 12.07 27.00 -34.41
CA TYR A 486 13.22 26.16 -34.09
C TYR A 486 14.53 26.79 -34.60
N PRO A 487 15.55 27.00 -33.75
CA PRO A 487 16.70 27.83 -34.10
C PRO A 487 17.86 27.09 -34.77
N ASN A 488 17.85 25.75 -34.82
CA ASN A 488 19.06 24.97 -35.12
C ASN A 488 19.03 24.25 -36.48
N PHE A 489 18.14 24.63 -37.41
CA PHE A 489 18.06 23.99 -38.72
C PHE A 489 19.39 24.05 -39.48
N GLU A 490 20.00 25.24 -39.57
CA GLU A 490 21.29 25.44 -40.25
C GLU A 490 22.42 24.71 -39.53
N LEU A 491 22.49 24.83 -38.20
CA LEU A 491 23.50 24.17 -37.36
C LEU A 491 23.51 22.65 -37.57
N LYS A 492 22.34 22.04 -37.81
CA LYS A 492 22.17 20.59 -37.97
C LYS A 492 22.03 20.14 -39.41
N GLY A 493 22.09 21.06 -40.38
CA GLY A 493 21.89 20.73 -41.80
C GLY A 493 20.52 20.13 -42.12
N ILE A 494 19.48 20.51 -41.38
CA ILE A 494 18.12 19.96 -41.54
C ILE A 494 17.39 20.73 -42.65
N ASP A 495 17.07 20.04 -43.74
CA ASP A 495 16.15 20.55 -44.76
C ASP A 495 14.70 20.40 -44.30
N TRP A 496 14.18 21.44 -43.65
CA TRP A 496 12.82 21.43 -43.12
C TRP A 496 11.75 21.39 -44.23
N GLN A 497 12.04 21.90 -45.43
CA GLN A 497 11.10 21.83 -46.55
C GLN A 497 10.97 20.39 -47.07
N ALA A 498 12.09 19.66 -47.17
CA ALA A 498 12.07 18.24 -47.51
C ALA A 498 11.30 17.40 -46.47
N VAL A 499 11.50 17.69 -45.17
CA VAL A 499 10.72 17.04 -44.09
C VAL A 499 9.21 17.28 -44.26
N GLY A 500 8.81 18.53 -44.57
CA GLY A 500 7.42 18.87 -44.84
C GLY A 500 6.85 18.17 -46.06
N ALA A 501 7.61 18.09 -47.16
CA ALA A 501 7.21 17.40 -48.38
C ALA A 501 6.97 15.90 -48.16
N GLU A 502 7.74 15.28 -47.26
CA GLU A 502 7.61 13.87 -46.88
C GLU A 502 6.41 13.63 -45.94
N LEU A 503 6.31 14.40 -44.84
CA LEU A 503 5.42 14.06 -43.72
C LEU A 503 4.03 14.68 -43.80
N LEU A 504 3.87 15.87 -44.40
CA LEU A 504 2.56 16.54 -44.45
C LEU A 504 1.47 15.73 -45.18
N PRO A 505 1.74 15.08 -46.33
CA PRO A 505 0.74 14.25 -47.02
C PRO A 505 0.28 13.05 -46.18
N ARG A 506 1.16 12.50 -45.33
CA ARG A 506 0.83 11.34 -44.47
C ARG A 506 -0.25 11.66 -43.43
N SER A 507 -0.45 12.93 -43.08
CA SER A 507 -1.51 13.35 -42.15
C SER A 507 -2.92 13.08 -42.68
N GLU A 508 -3.11 12.93 -43.99
CA GLU A 508 -4.41 12.65 -44.63
C GLU A 508 -4.86 11.20 -44.40
N ALA A 509 -3.94 10.29 -44.10
CA ALA A 509 -4.21 8.89 -43.83
C ALA A 509 -4.46 8.58 -42.35
N VAL A 510 -4.29 9.57 -41.45
CA VAL A 510 -4.44 9.40 -40.00
C VAL A 510 -5.91 9.30 -39.62
N VAL A 511 -6.31 8.18 -39.01
CA VAL A 511 -7.73 7.93 -38.65
C VAL A 511 -8.00 7.90 -37.15
N ASN A 512 -6.96 7.94 -36.32
CA ASN A 512 -7.09 7.90 -34.86
C ASN A 512 -5.97 8.68 -34.14
N ASP A 513 -6.15 8.90 -32.84
CA ASP A 513 -5.23 9.69 -32.02
C ASP A 513 -3.84 9.08 -31.91
N ARG A 514 -3.75 7.74 -31.86
CA ARG A 514 -2.46 7.03 -31.77
C ARG A 514 -1.62 7.30 -33.00
N GLU A 515 -2.21 7.15 -34.19
CA GLU A 515 -1.54 7.44 -35.46
C GLU A 515 -1.14 8.91 -35.57
N PHE A 516 -2.01 9.83 -35.13
CA PHE A 516 -1.70 11.26 -35.07
C PHE A 516 -0.50 11.55 -34.17
N GLY A 517 -0.48 10.97 -32.97
CA GLY A 517 0.60 11.12 -32.01
C GLY A 517 1.91 10.54 -32.53
N LEU A 518 1.90 9.36 -33.16
CA LEU A 518 3.10 8.75 -33.76
C LEU A 518 3.66 9.61 -34.89
N LEU A 519 2.79 10.17 -35.75
CA LEU A 519 3.20 11.08 -36.81
C LEU A 519 3.77 12.40 -36.25
N CYS A 520 3.21 12.91 -35.15
CA CYS A 520 3.75 14.08 -34.45
C CYS A 520 5.12 13.78 -33.81
N SER A 521 5.29 12.63 -33.16
CA SER A 521 6.59 12.19 -32.64
C SER A 521 7.63 12.09 -33.75
N GLU A 522 7.25 11.51 -34.90
CA GLU A 522 8.14 11.39 -36.05
C GLU A 522 8.55 12.77 -36.59
N LEU A 523 7.61 13.70 -36.77
CA LEU A 523 7.91 15.08 -37.18
C LEU A 523 8.86 15.79 -36.20
N VAL A 524 8.59 15.68 -34.90
CA VAL A 524 9.40 16.33 -33.86
C VAL A 524 10.79 15.71 -33.78
N ALA A 525 10.93 14.40 -33.98
CA ALA A 525 12.22 13.72 -34.02
C ALA A 525 13.10 14.18 -35.19
N ARG A 526 12.52 14.68 -36.30
CA ARG A 526 13.27 15.29 -37.42
C ARG A 526 14.01 16.57 -37.05
N LEU A 527 13.70 17.19 -35.91
CA LEU A 527 14.52 18.28 -35.36
C LEU A 527 15.88 17.77 -34.85
N GLN A 528 16.03 16.45 -34.69
CA GLN A 528 17.22 15.78 -34.16
C GLN A 528 17.70 16.47 -32.90
N ASP A 529 16.82 16.59 -31.91
CA ASP A 529 17.08 17.39 -30.72
C ASP A 529 16.59 16.68 -29.45
N SER A 530 17.49 16.41 -28.51
CA SER A 530 17.15 15.63 -27.30
C SER A 530 16.19 16.38 -26.37
N HIS A 531 15.92 17.67 -26.60
CA HIS A 531 14.95 18.46 -25.87
C HIS A 531 13.61 18.63 -26.61
N ALA A 532 13.49 18.10 -27.82
CA ALA A 532 12.27 18.12 -28.61
C ALA A 532 11.47 16.82 -28.43
N ALA A 533 10.26 16.93 -27.90
CA ALA A 533 9.37 15.78 -27.74
C ALA A 533 7.91 16.23 -27.69
N ILE A 534 7.01 15.33 -28.12
CA ILE A 534 5.60 15.47 -27.77
C ILE A 534 5.41 15.12 -26.28
N VAL A 535 4.54 15.86 -25.61
CA VAL A 535 4.19 15.66 -24.20
C VAL A 535 2.67 15.74 -24.04
N LYS A 536 2.16 15.34 -22.87
CA LYS A 536 0.73 15.28 -22.56
C LYS A 536 0.00 16.60 -22.88
N GLY A 537 -1.04 16.50 -23.70
CA GLY A 537 -2.07 17.53 -23.87
C GLY A 537 -3.34 17.09 -23.13
N LEU A 538 -4.40 16.82 -23.89
CA LEU A 538 -5.60 16.15 -23.39
C LEU A 538 -5.39 14.65 -23.14
N ILE A 539 -4.48 14.01 -23.90
CA ILE A 539 -4.17 12.58 -23.80
C ILE A 539 -2.66 12.36 -23.66
N GLU A 540 -2.27 11.19 -23.17
CA GLU A 540 -0.86 10.78 -23.10
C GLU A 540 -0.31 10.50 -24.51
N PRO A 541 0.96 10.89 -24.80
CA PRO A 541 1.65 10.46 -26.01
C PRO A 541 1.53 8.95 -26.21
N PRO A 542 1.35 8.48 -27.46
CA PRO A 542 1.27 7.05 -27.71
C PRO A 542 2.58 6.36 -27.34
N ALA A 543 2.47 5.18 -26.73
CA ALA A 543 3.62 4.31 -26.55
C ALA A 543 4.18 3.93 -27.93
N ILE A 544 5.49 4.13 -28.09
CA ILE A 544 6.23 3.69 -29.27
C ILE A 544 6.65 2.25 -29.02
N ASP A 545 6.38 1.38 -29.99
CA ASP A 545 6.68 -0.05 -29.89
C ASP A 545 8.20 -0.27 -30.04
N PHE A 546 8.91 -0.16 -28.92
CA PHE A 546 10.33 -0.50 -28.78
C PHE A 546 10.49 -1.81 -27.99
N PRO A 547 11.58 -2.58 -28.24
CA PRO A 547 11.95 -3.71 -27.38
C PRO A 547 12.14 -3.27 -25.92
N GLN A 548 11.47 -3.97 -24.98
CA GLN A 548 11.41 -3.57 -23.57
C GLN A 548 12.10 -4.54 -22.62
N TRP A 549 12.27 -5.80 -23.03
CA TRP A 549 12.74 -6.88 -22.17
C TRP A 549 14.23 -7.11 -22.35
N ASP A 550 14.96 -7.17 -21.24
CA ASP A 550 16.41 -7.10 -21.20
C ASP A 550 17.00 -8.35 -20.52
N PRO A 551 18.10 -8.92 -21.05
CA PRO A 551 18.81 -10.05 -20.44
C PRO A 551 19.54 -9.72 -19.13
N GLY A 552 19.63 -8.45 -18.72
CA GLY A 552 20.17 -8.03 -17.41
C GLY A 552 21.64 -7.61 -17.42
N PHE A 553 22.11 -7.03 -18.51
CA PHE A 553 23.45 -6.39 -18.59
C PHE A 553 23.41 -5.14 -19.45
N ALA A 554 24.35 -4.20 -19.26
CA ALA A 554 24.43 -2.96 -20.03
C ALA A 554 25.81 -2.78 -20.64
N CYS A 555 25.85 -2.18 -21.83
CA CYS A 555 27.08 -1.96 -22.59
C CYS A 555 27.45 -0.48 -22.66
N LEU A 556 28.73 -0.20 -22.87
CA LEU A 556 29.25 1.07 -23.37
C LEU A 556 30.18 0.79 -24.54
N LEU A 557 30.57 1.82 -25.31
CA LEU A 557 31.60 1.66 -26.33
C LEU A 557 32.98 1.85 -25.71
N ASP A 558 33.85 0.88 -25.89
CA ASP A 558 35.23 0.93 -25.40
C ASP A 558 36.14 1.80 -26.30
N ASP A 559 37.44 1.75 -26.05
CA ASP A 559 38.50 2.40 -26.81
C ASP A 559 38.68 1.88 -28.25
N ARG A 560 38.10 0.72 -28.57
CA ARG A 560 38.01 0.14 -29.91
C ARG A 560 36.67 0.42 -30.60
N GLU A 561 35.79 1.17 -29.92
CA GLU A 561 34.40 1.41 -30.31
C GLU A 561 33.56 0.13 -30.40
N GLU A 562 33.92 -0.90 -29.63
CA GLU A 562 33.14 -2.14 -29.51
C GLU A 562 32.22 -2.07 -28.27
N PRO A 563 31.02 -2.66 -28.32
CA PRO A 563 30.13 -2.69 -27.16
C PRO A 563 30.67 -3.66 -26.09
N VAL A 564 31.17 -3.12 -24.98
CA VAL A 564 31.66 -3.88 -23.84
C VAL A 564 30.68 -3.82 -22.67
N ILE A 565 30.48 -4.95 -22.00
CA ILE A 565 29.66 -5.03 -20.79
C ILE A 565 30.35 -4.25 -19.67
N TYR A 566 29.70 -3.20 -19.16
CA TYR A 566 30.19 -2.45 -17.99
C TYR A 566 29.34 -2.68 -16.74
N TYR A 567 28.14 -3.26 -16.89
CA TYR A 567 27.23 -3.51 -15.79
C TYR A 567 26.45 -4.80 -16.01
N VAL A 568 26.32 -5.59 -14.94
CA VAL A 568 25.49 -6.80 -14.89
C VAL A 568 24.64 -6.72 -13.63
N ASP A 569 23.33 -6.96 -13.73
CA ASP A 569 22.45 -6.98 -12.56
C ASP A 569 22.76 -8.20 -11.69
N ARG A 570 23.18 -7.95 -10.45
CA ARG A 570 23.48 -9.00 -9.49
C ARG A 570 22.24 -9.86 -9.22
N GLY A 571 22.37 -11.17 -9.39
CA GLY A 571 21.26 -12.14 -9.30
C GLY A 571 20.30 -12.11 -10.49
N GLY A 572 20.58 -11.31 -11.52
CA GLY A 572 19.80 -11.24 -12.75
C GLY A 572 20.10 -12.38 -13.73
N PRO A 573 19.41 -12.43 -14.89
CA PRO A 573 19.56 -13.51 -15.85
C PRO A 573 20.98 -13.60 -16.44
N ALA A 574 21.58 -12.47 -16.80
CA ALA A 574 22.96 -12.43 -17.30
C ALA A 574 24.01 -12.85 -16.27
N ASP A 575 23.87 -12.42 -15.01
CA ASP A 575 24.74 -12.84 -13.90
C ASP A 575 24.65 -14.35 -13.68
N SER A 576 23.42 -14.88 -13.64
CA SER A 576 23.15 -16.31 -13.48
C SER A 576 23.71 -17.16 -14.62
N ALA A 577 23.71 -16.62 -15.85
CA ALA A 577 24.31 -17.27 -17.01
C ALA A 577 25.85 -17.18 -17.04
N GLY A 578 26.44 -16.30 -16.24
CA GLY A 578 27.89 -16.13 -16.13
C GLY A 578 28.49 -15.06 -17.02
N LEU A 579 27.68 -14.12 -17.55
CA LEU A 579 28.22 -12.93 -18.21
C LEU A 579 28.88 -12.01 -17.18
N LYS A 580 29.98 -11.37 -17.57
CA LYS A 580 30.79 -10.54 -16.68
C LYS A 580 31.14 -9.21 -17.32
N VAL A 581 31.39 -8.23 -16.45
CA VAL A 581 31.98 -6.94 -16.83
C VAL A 581 33.31 -7.15 -17.55
N GLY A 582 33.54 -6.39 -18.62
CA GLY A 582 34.73 -6.45 -19.48
C GLY A 582 34.63 -7.43 -20.66
N MET A 583 33.55 -8.20 -20.79
CA MET A 583 33.29 -9.00 -22.00
C MET A 583 32.77 -8.11 -23.13
N THR A 584 33.33 -8.24 -24.34
CA THR A 584 32.87 -7.52 -25.54
C THR A 584 31.72 -8.29 -26.21
N VAL A 585 30.59 -7.65 -26.48
CA VAL A 585 29.45 -8.28 -27.17
C VAL A 585 29.69 -8.32 -28.67
N VAL A 586 29.77 -9.52 -29.25
CA VAL A 586 30.03 -9.75 -30.68
C VAL A 586 28.73 -9.83 -31.46
N SER A 587 27.75 -10.60 -30.96
CA SER A 587 26.45 -10.77 -31.61
C SER A 587 25.33 -11.09 -30.64
N ILE A 588 24.10 -10.72 -31.02
CA ILE A 588 22.87 -11.11 -30.35
C ILE A 588 22.03 -11.92 -31.34
N ASN A 589 21.61 -13.12 -30.94
CA ASN A 589 20.86 -14.06 -31.79
C ASN A 589 21.54 -14.37 -33.14
N GLY A 590 22.88 -14.31 -33.17
CA GLY A 590 23.70 -14.52 -34.38
C GLY A 590 23.83 -13.29 -35.27
N ARG A 591 23.24 -12.14 -34.90
CA ARG A 591 23.35 -10.88 -35.64
C ARG A 591 24.46 -10.00 -35.04
N PRO A 592 25.37 -9.43 -35.84
CA PRO A 592 26.46 -8.60 -35.34
C PRO A 592 25.97 -7.43 -34.47
N ALA A 593 26.65 -7.18 -33.35
CA ALA A 593 26.23 -6.16 -32.39
C ALA A 593 26.18 -4.75 -33.00
N ASN A 594 27.14 -4.40 -33.85
CA ASN A 594 27.18 -3.07 -34.49
C ASN A 594 26.02 -2.85 -35.47
N GLU A 595 25.61 -3.88 -36.21
CA GLU A 595 24.42 -3.79 -37.08
C GLU A 595 23.16 -3.55 -36.25
N LEU A 596 23.02 -4.25 -35.12
CA LEU A 596 21.89 -4.06 -34.20
C LEU A 596 21.90 -2.67 -33.56
N ILE A 597 23.07 -2.13 -33.24
CA ILE A 597 23.21 -0.76 -32.73
C ILE A 597 22.73 0.23 -33.79
N ASP A 598 23.18 0.11 -35.04
CA ASP A 598 22.78 1.02 -36.11
C ASP A 598 21.27 0.93 -36.43
N GLU A 599 20.68 -0.28 -36.40
CA GLU A 599 19.23 -0.46 -36.50
C GLU A 599 18.47 0.18 -35.34
N THR A 600 19.00 0.02 -34.12
CA THR A 600 18.41 0.62 -32.91
C THR A 600 18.50 2.15 -32.99
N MET A 601 19.60 2.71 -33.51
CA MET A 601 19.71 4.15 -33.76
C MET A 601 18.65 4.62 -34.75
N ALA A 602 18.43 3.90 -35.86
CA ALA A 602 17.40 4.23 -36.84
C ALA A 602 15.98 4.16 -36.24
N GLN A 603 15.73 3.14 -35.42
CA GLN A 603 14.44 2.95 -34.75
C GLN A 603 14.17 4.06 -33.70
N ILE A 604 15.16 4.41 -32.87
CA ILE A 604 15.05 5.50 -31.88
C ILE A 604 14.89 6.83 -32.61
N GLY A 605 15.79 7.14 -33.55
CA GLY A 605 15.84 8.42 -34.27
C GLY A 605 14.59 8.70 -35.13
N ARG A 606 13.79 7.67 -35.44
CA ARG A 606 12.49 7.85 -36.08
C ARG A 606 11.47 8.57 -35.21
N TYR A 607 11.48 8.37 -33.89
CA TYR A 607 10.43 8.88 -33.00
C TYR A 607 10.94 9.70 -31.81
N VAL A 608 12.25 9.69 -31.56
CA VAL A 608 12.88 10.38 -30.43
C VAL A 608 13.96 11.31 -30.97
N GLY A 609 13.90 12.59 -30.58
CA GLY A 609 14.93 13.56 -30.92
C GLY A 609 16.25 13.25 -30.22
N TYR A 610 17.36 13.54 -30.90
CA TYR A 610 18.72 13.30 -30.43
C TYR A 610 19.63 14.43 -30.89
N SER A 611 20.28 15.15 -29.98
CA SER A 611 21.07 16.32 -30.37
C SER A 611 22.39 15.99 -31.06
N SER A 612 22.91 14.76 -30.91
CA SER A 612 24.11 14.29 -31.62
C SER A 612 24.05 12.79 -31.87
N ASP A 613 24.69 12.33 -32.96
CA ASP A 613 24.82 10.90 -33.27
C ASP A 613 25.54 10.13 -32.16
N ARG A 614 26.46 10.79 -31.44
CA ARG A 614 27.15 10.22 -30.28
C ARG A 614 26.17 9.90 -29.15
N TYR A 615 25.23 10.81 -28.86
CA TYR A 615 24.21 10.57 -27.83
C TYR A 615 23.20 9.50 -28.27
N LEU A 616 22.77 9.53 -29.54
CA LEU A 616 21.89 8.51 -30.10
C LEU A 616 22.55 7.11 -30.06
N ARG A 617 23.83 7.03 -30.45
CA ARG A 617 24.61 5.79 -30.40
C ARG A 617 24.75 5.28 -28.97
N TYR A 618 24.97 6.16 -27.99
CA TYR A 618 24.96 5.76 -26.58
C TYR A 618 23.62 5.13 -26.18
N GLN A 619 22.48 5.74 -26.53
CA GLN A 619 21.17 5.19 -26.22
C GLN A 619 20.95 3.83 -26.90
N ALA A 620 21.33 3.70 -28.17
CA ALA A 620 21.24 2.45 -28.91
C ALA A 620 22.08 1.32 -28.28
N VAL A 621 23.30 1.63 -27.82
CA VAL A 621 24.17 0.68 -27.12
C VAL A 621 23.55 0.18 -25.79
N GLN A 622 22.65 0.95 -25.17
CA GLN A 622 21.90 0.46 -24.01
C GLN A 622 20.78 -0.51 -24.38
N TRP A 623 20.25 -0.44 -25.60
CA TRP A 623 18.96 -1.04 -25.96
C TRP A 623 19.05 -2.15 -27.03
N PHE A 624 20.14 -2.25 -27.78
CA PHE A 624 20.28 -3.20 -28.90
C PHE A 624 20.14 -4.68 -28.50
N VAL A 625 20.28 -5.00 -27.22
CA VAL A 625 20.14 -6.35 -26.66
C VAL A 625 18.70 -6.73 -26.29
N ARG A 626 17.79 -5.74 -26.27
CA ARG A 626 16.42 -5.94 -25.78
C ARG A 626 15.56 -6.71 -26.77
N GLN A 627 14.56 -7.39 -26.22
CA GLN A 627 13.60 -8.22 -26.95
C GLN A 627 12.17 -7.63 -26.82
N MET A 628 11.33 -7.94 -27.81
CA MET A 628 9.91 -7.53 -27.84
C MET A 628 9.07 -8.33 -26.84
N GLU A 629 9.34 -9.63 -26.71
CA GLU A 629 8.59 -10.55 -25.87
C GLU A 629 9.32 -10.80 -24.55
N GLN A 630 8.56 -10.86 -23.46
CA GLN A 630 9.09 -11.26 -22.16
C GLN A 630 9.53 -12.73 -22.23
N ASP A 631 10.62 -13.07 -21.54
CA ASP A 631 11.20 -14.42 -21.46
C ASP A 631 11.80 -14.94 -22.78
N ALA A 632 11.88 -14.10 -23.82
CA ALA A 632 12.54 -14.45 -25.07
C ALA A 632 14.00 -14.91 -24.81
N ARG A 633 14.34 -16.09 -25.34
CA ARG A 633 15.70 -16.66 -25.24
C ARG A 633 16.65 -15.89 -26.16
N THR A 634 17.63 -15.24 -25.55
CA THR A 634 18.59 -14.35 -26.21
C THR A 634 19.96 -15.02 -26.21
N ARG A 635 20.45 -15.40 -27.40
CA ARG A 635 21.81 -15.92 -27.56
C ARG A 635 22.80 -14.76 -27.63
N VAL A 636 23.58 -14.57 -26.58
CA VAL A 636 24.57 -13.50 -26.45
C VAL A 636 25.96 -14.08 -26.69
N THR A 637 26.57 -13.77 -27.83
CA THR A 637 27.96 -14.16 -28.10
C THR A 637 28.88 -13.02 -27.68
N VAL A 638 29.83 -13.32 -26.82
CA VAL A 638 30.80 -12.36 -26.30
C VAL A 638 32.23 -12.85 -26.52
N LYS A 639 33.16 -11.91 -26.60
CA LYS A 639 34.59 -12.12 -26.59
C LYS A 639 35.15 -11.73 -25.22
N GLN A 640 35.84 -12.65 -24.57
CA GLN A 640 36.55 -12.40 -23.31
C GLN A 640 37.80 -11.56 -23.53
N VAL A 641 38.37 -11.04 -22.44
CA VAL A 641 39.59 -10.22 -22.47
C VAL A 641 40.80 -10.98 -23.04
N ASP A 642 40.85 -12.30 -22.88
CA ASP A 642 41.88 -13.17 -23.47
C ASP A 642 41.66 -13.49 -24.96
N GLY A 643 40.56 -12.99 -25.54
CA GLY A 643 40.19 -13.19 -26.93
C GLY A 643 39.28 -14.39 -27.20
N THR A 644 38.97 -15.22 -26.19
CA THR A 644 38.09 -16.38 -26.33
C THR A 644 36.64 -15.95 -26.56
N GLU A 645 35.98 -16.51 -27.57
CA GLU A 645 34.56 -16.31 -27.81
C GLU A 645 33.69 -17.37 -27.11
N ILE A 646 32.62 -16.92 -26.45
CA ILE A 646 31.65 -17.76 -25.74
C ILE A 646 30.24 -17.28 -26.06
N THR A 647 29.32 -18.21 -26.28
CA THR A 647 27.89 -17.90 -26.42
C THR A 647 27.12 -18.31 -25.17
N PHE A 648 26.35 -17.38 -24.64
CA PHE A 648 25.40 -17.59 -23.54
C PHE A 648 23.98 -17.59 -24.07
N ASP A 649 23.10 -18.37 -23.45
CA ASP A 649 21.66 -18.34 -23.74
C ASP A 649 20.92 -17.82 -22.51
N VAL A 650 20.40 -16.59 -22.62
CA VAL A 650 19.92 -15.78 -21.50
C VAL A 650 18.45 -15.39 -21.74
N PRO A 651 17.54 -15.59 -20.77
CA PRO A 651 16.16 -15.14 -20.93
C PRO A 651 16.07 -13.62 -20.69
N ALA A 652 15.36 -12.90 -21.57
CA ALA A 652 15.08 -11.48 -21.42
C ALA A 652 13.88 -11.27 -20.49
N THR A 653 14.11 -11.22 -19.18
CA THR A 653 13.03 -11.17 -18.18
C THR A 653 12.88 -9.81 -17.50
N LEU A 654 13.88 -8.94 -17.60
CA LEU A 654 13.90 -7.65 -16.91
C LEU A 654 13.27 -6.57 -17.79
N GLY A 655 12.36 -5.77 -17.26
CA GLY A 655 11.82 -4.60 -17.96
C GLY A 655 12.83 -3.45 -18.09
N VAL A 656 12.36 -2.23 -18.36
CA VAL A 656 13.24 -1.05 -18.50
C VAL A 656 13.99 -0.75 -17.19
N ARG A 657 15.32 -0.84 -17.24
CA ARG A 657 16.22 -0.61 -16.09
C ARG A 657 16.76 0.82 -16.03
N TYR A 658 17.10 1.28 -14.83
CA TYR A 658 17.86 2.51 -14.63
C TYR A 658 19.36 2.26 -14.86
N LEU A 659 19.86 2.65 -16.04
CA LEU A 659 21.24 2.36 -16.48
C LEU A 659 22.27 3.51 -16.52
N PRO A 660 22.05 4.73 -15.99
CA PRO A 660 23.13 5.71 -15.90
C PRO A 660 24.00 5.45 -14.65
N ARG A 661 24.52 4.24 -14.54
CA ARG A 661 25.50 3.80 -13.54
C ARG A 661 26.89 4.28 -13.96
N ARG A 662 27.77 4.48 -12.98
CA ARG A 662 29.18 4.70 -13.28
C ARG A 662 29.75 3.43 -13.94
N PRO A 663 30.75 3.57 -14.85
CA PRO A 663 31.39 2.40 -15.46
C PRO A 663 31.97 1.45 -14.42
N VAL A 664 32.52 2.01 -13.34
CA VAL A 664 33.06 1.28 -12.19
C VAL A 664 32.59 1.96 -10.91
N PRO A 665 31.98 1.21 -9.97
CA PRO A 665 31.61 1.74 -8.65
C PRO A 665 32.84 2.22 -7.87
N THR A 666 32.72 3.33 -7.14
CA THR A 666 33.72 3.77 -6.17
C THR A 666 33.16 3.61 -4.76
N GLU A 667 33.98 3.08 -3.85
CA GLU A 667 33.62 2.96 -2.45
C GLU A 667 33.27 4.33 -1.86
N GLY A 668 32.14 4.40 -1.14
CA GLY A 668 31.63 5.64 -0.57
C GLY A 668 30.84 6.53 -1.54
N ILE A 669 30.68 6.15 -2.82
CA ILE A 669 29.83 6.88 -3.78
C ILE A 669 28.54 6.10 -4.06
N ASN A 670 27.41 6.77 -3.86
CA ASN A 670 26.08 6.34 -4.26
C ASN A 670 25.71 6.91 -5.65
N ASP A 671 25.78 6.07 -6.67
CA ASP A 671 25.46 6.41 -8.07
C ASP A 671 24.04 6.94 -8.32
N SER A 672 23.12 6.76 -7.34
CA SER A 672 21.74 7.27 -7.41
C SER A 672 21.55 8.63 -6.74
N ALA A 673 22.53 9.12 -5.97
CA ALA A 673 22.48 10.43 -5.33
C ALA A 673 22.52 11.57 -6.36
N ASN A 674 22.09 12.78 -5.98
CA ASN A 674 22.23 13.96 -6.84
C ASN A 674 23.70 14.39 -6.94
N VAL A 675 24.34 14.49 -5.78
CA VAL A 675 25.75 14.78 -5.56
C VAL A 675 26.23 13.84 -4.45
N ASP A 676 27.42 13.29 -4.61
CA ASP A 676 28.08 12.49 -3.57
C ASP A 676 29.60 12.67 -3.67
N TRP A 677 30.34 12.39 -2.60
CA TRP A 677 31.78 12.63 -2.56
C TRP A 677 32.51 11.65 -1.65
N THR A 678 33.79 11.42 -1.96
CA THR A 678 34.67 10.58 -1.15
C THR A 678 36.13 10.96 -1.36
N MET A 679 37.00 10.59 -0.43
CA MET A 679 38.45 10.63 -0.65
C MET A 679 38.83 9.39 -1.48
N LEU A 680 39.22 9.57 -2.74
CA LEU A 680 39.48 8.47 -3.67
C LEU A 680 40.84 7.80 -3.41
N ARG A 681 41.85 8.60 -3.06
CA ARG A 681 43.19 8.22 -2.60
C ARG A 681 43.62 9.19 -1.51
N ASP A 682 44.65 8.88 -0.73
CA ASP A 682 45.07 9.62 0.47
C ASP A 682 45.09 11.17 0.33
N ASP A 683 45.31 11.72 -0.86
CA ASP A 683 45.31 13.16 -1.13
C ASP A 683 44.46 13.63 -2.34
N ILE A 684 43.59 12.78 -2.91
CA ILE A 684 42.73 13.15 -4.05
C ILE A 684 41.26 12.91 -3.70
N GLY A 685 40.48 13.99 -3.62
CA GLY A 685 39.04 13.93 -3.42
C GLY A 685 38.28 13.73 -4.73
N LEU A 686 37.13 13.07 -4.68
CA LEU A 686 36.20 12.89 -5.78
C LEU A 686 34.84 13.49 -5.40
N ILE A 687 34.29 14.36 -6.25
CA ILE A 687 32.92 14.85 -6.16
C ILE A 687 32.17 14.40 -7.41
N PHE A 688 31.20 13.51 -7.23
CA PHE A 688 30.32 13.03 -8.29
C PHE A 688 29.05 13.89 -8.33
N VAL A 689 28.79 14.53 -9.47
CA VAL A 689 27.59 15.35 -9.68
C VAL A 689 26.74 14.69 -10.76
N ARG A 690 25.75 13.90 -10.33
CA ARG A 690 24.85 13.14 -11.21
C ARG A 690 23.64 13.95 -11.65
N ARG A 691 23.08 14.78 -10.77
CA ARG A 691 21.90 15.62 -11.07
C ARG A 691 22.08 17.00 -10.46
N ILE A 692 21.63 18.00 -11.20
CA ILE A 692 21.61 19.38 -10.71
C ILE A 692 20.21 19.65 -10.14
N ARG A 693 20.12 19.69 -8.81
CA ARG A 693 18.88 19.96 -8.08
C ARG A 693 19.03 21.21 -7.21
N GLY A 694 17.94 21.61 -6.55
CA GLY A 694 17.90 22.84 -5.75
C GLY A 694 18.90 22.86 -4.59
N ASP A 695 19.35 21.69 -4.13
CA ASP A 695 20.33 21.51 -3.05
C ASP A 695 21.79 21.47 -3.54
N LEU A 696 22.07 21.66 -4.85
CA LEU A 696 23.42 21.55 -5.41
C LEU A 696 24.47 22.34 -4.62
N MET A 697 24.18 23.60 -4.26
CA MET A 697 25.14 24.45 -3.55
C MET A 697 25.48 23.92 -2.15
N GLU A 698 24.46 23.47 -1.40
CA GLU A 698 24.63 22.91 -0.05
C GLU A 698 25.45 21.62 -0.10
N GLN A 699 25.22 20.78 -1.11
CA GLN A 699 25.99 19.55 -1.31
C GLN A 699 27.45 19.85 -1.66
N LEU A 700 27.71 20.80 -2.56
CA LEU A 700 29.07 21.20 -2.92
C LEU A 700 29.82 21.84 -1.74
N ASP A 701 29.13 22.62 -0.90
CA ASP A 701 29.71 23.17 0.32
C ASP A 701 30.16 22.07 1.27
N ARG A 702 29.31 21.08 1.52
CA ARG A 702 29.66 19.93 2.36
C ARG A 702 30.80 19.12 1.77
N ALA A 703 30.72 18.79 0.48
CA ALA A 703 31.78 18.05 -0.21
C ALA A 703 33.14 18.73 -0.05
N VAL A 704 33.21 20.05 -0.26
CA VAL A 704 34.46 20.79 -0.18
C VAL A 704 34.95 20.95 1.27
N MET A 705 34.05 21.04 2.25
CA MET A 705 34.43 21.05 3.67
C MET A 705 34.97 19.70 4.15
N GLU A 706 34.34 18.60 3.75
CA GLU A 706 34.72 17.26 4.15
C GLU A 706 35.99 16.79 3.42
N LEU A 707 36.18 17.23 2.17
CA LEU A 707 37.40 16.99 1.39
C LEU A 707 38.48 18.06 1.60
N LYS A 708 38.46 18.81 2.71
CA LYS A 708 39.42 19.90 2.98
C LYS A 708 40.89 19.46 2.98
N ASP A 709 41.16 18.18 3.25
CA ASP A 709 42.51 17.60 3.30
C ASP A 709 42.99 17.10 1.93
N ALA A 710 42.11 17.11 0.91
CA ALA A 710 42.49 16.76 -0.46
C ALA A 710 43.45 17.82 -1.03
N LYS A 711 44.51 17.39 -1.70
CA LYS A 711 45.43 18.27 -2.44
C LYS A 711 44.98 18.50 -3.87
N ALA A 712 44.24 17.55 -4.44
CA ALA A 712 43.63 17.63 -5.76
C ALA A 712 42.16 17.16 -5.72
N LEU A 713 41.34 17.64 -6.65
CA LEU A 713 39.95 17.17 -6.81
C LEU A 713 39.68 16.62 -8.21
N ILE A 714 38.89 15.55 -8.24
CA ILE A 714 38.19 15.08 -9.43
C ILE A 714 36.72 15.47 -9.30
N ILE A 715 36.20 16.19 -10.30
CA ILE A 715 34.77 16.43 -10.47
C ILE A 715 34.28 15.48 -11.55
N ASP A 716 33.38 14.56 -11.21
CA ASP A 716 32.84 13.60 -12.17
C ASP A 716 31.39 13.99 -12.53
N VAL A 717 31.19 14.37 -13.80
CA VAL A 717 29.86 14.69 -14.37
C VAL A 717 29.43 13.68 -15.43
N ARG A 718 30.14 12.54 -15.54
CA ARG A 718 29.74 11.45 -16.42
C ARG A 718 28.35 10.96 -16.04
N GLY A 719 27.47 10.79 -17.03
CA GLY A 719 26.09 10.44 -16.74
C GLY A 719 25.18 11.59 -16.28
N ASN A 720 25.66 12.82 -16.13
CA ASN A 720 24.86 13.90 -15.55
C ASN A 720 23.63 14.26 -16.41
N SER A 721 22.43 14.11 -15.86
CA SER A 721 21.17 14.30 -16.60
C SER A 721 20.66 15.75 -16.64
N GLY A 722 21.46 16.70 -16.15
CA GLY A 722 21.10 18.12 -16.06
C GLY A 722 20.17 18.46 -14.89
N GLY A 723 19.39 19.53 -15.07
CA GLY A 723 18.62 20.19 -14.02
C GLY A 723 18.57 21.70 -14.17
N GLY A 724 18.71 22.45 -13.08
CA GLY A 724 18.83 23.91 -13.10
C GLY A 724 19.72 24.41 -11.97
N PHE A 725 20.65 25.32 -12.28
CA PHE A 725 21.62 25.86 -11.33
C PHE A 725 21.62 27.40 -11.32
N ASP A 726 22.07 27.97 -10.21
CA ASP A 726 22.37 29.39 -10.07
C ASP A 726 23.72 29.69 -10.73
N SER A 727 23.70 30.44 -11.84
CA SER A 727 24.91 30.74 -12.64
C SER A 727 25.89 31.68 -11.96
N GLU A 728 25.49 32.40 -10.91
CA GLU A 728 26.36 33.29 -10.15
C GLU A 728 26.99 32.57 -8.96
N ARG A 729 26.27 31.62 -8.36
CA ARG A 729 26.65 31.01 -7.08
C ARG A 729 27.14 29.56 -7.17
N SER A 730 26.80 28.81 -8.22
CA SER A 730 27.07 27.35 -8.25
C SER A 730 28.54 26.97 -8.43
N HIS A 731 29.40 27.87 -8.88
CA HIS A 731 30.85 27.64 -9.07
C HIS A 731 31.72 28.24 -7.97
N VAL A 732 31.08 28.88 -6.98
CA VAL A 732 31.74 29.66 -5.94
C VAL A 732 32.74 28.81 -5.14
N ASN A 733 32.48 27.52 -4.92
CA ASN A 733 33.45 26.64 -4.26
C ASN A 733 34.77 26.44 -5.01
N PHE A 734 34.79 26.69 -6.32
CA PHE A 734 35.90 26.37 -7.22
C PHE A 734 36.60 27.59 -7.80
N THR A 735 36.06 28.80 -7.59
CA THR A 735 36.74 30.04 -7.98
C THR A 735 37.80 30.45 -6.96
N GLN A 736 38.88 31.06 -7.44
CA GLN A 736 39.87 31.73 -6.57
C GLN A 736 39.38 33.11 -6.10
N ASP A 737 38.34 33.65 -6.73
CA ASP A 737 37.73 34.92 -6.34
C ASP A 737 36.93 34.78 -5.03
N ARG A 738 37.23 35.66 -4.07
CA ARG A 738 36.57 35.74 -2.76
C ARG A 738 35.67 36.98 -2.62
N THR A 739 35.43 37.73 -3.68
CA THR A 739 34.51 38.88 -3.66
C THR A 739 33.05 38.45 -3.41
N ILE A 740 32.65 37.31 -3.96
CA ILE A 740 31.32 36.72 -3.79
C ILE A 740 31.38 35.63 -2.72
N GLU A 741 30.56 35.77 -1.67
CA GLU A 741 30.45 34.82 -0.55
C GLU A 741 31.83 34.43 0.06
N PRO A 742 32.55 35.39 0.68
CA PRO A 742 33.95 35.20 1.11
C PRO A 742 34.13 34.07 2.14
N ALA A 743 33.10 33.77 2.92
CA ALA A 743 33.10 32.75 3.96
C ALA A 743 32.80 31.33 3.45
N ARG A 744 32.37 31.17 2.20
CA ARG A 744 31.98 29.87 1.65
C ARG A 744 33.22 28.99 1.38
N PRO A 745 33.18 27.67 1.64
CA PRO A 745 34.33 26.77 1.46
C PRO A 745 34.91 26.87 0.04
N ARG A 746 36.25 26.82 -0.07
CA ARG A 746 36.98 26.96 -1.35
C ARG A 746 37.94 25.81 -1.53
N PHE A 747 37.96 25.26 -2.75
CA PHE A 747 39.03 24.40 -3.20
C PHE A 747 39.92 25.13 -4.22
N SER A 748 41.18 25.33 -3.87
CA SER A 748 42.15 26.06 -4.71
C SER A 748 43.18 25.17 -5.41
N GLY A 749 43.22 23.87 -5.11
CA GLY A 749 44.19 22.94 -5.69
C GLY A 749 43.89 22.57 -7.16
N PRO A 750 44.74 21.74 -7.78
CA PRO A 750 44.52 21.21 -9.12
C PRO A 750 43.23 20.39 -9.24
N MET A 751 42.57 20.50 -10.39
CA MET A 751 41.29 19.83 -10.63
C MET A 751 41.27 19.09 -11.96
N ALA A 752 40.71 17.88 -11.95
CA ALA A 752 40.30 17.14 -13.14
C ALA A 752 38.77 17.12 -13.25
N LEU A 753 38.24 17.18 -14.47
CA LEU A 753 36.81 17.10 -14.77
C LEU A 753 36.54 15.91 -15.69
N LEU A 754 35.78 14.92 -15.23
CA LEU A 754 35.43 13.74 -16.03
C LEU A 754 34.11 13.98 -16.75
N ILE A 755 34.11 13.86 -18.08
CA ILE A 755 32.95 14.08 -18.94
C ILE A 755 32.70 12.88 -19.87
N ASP A 756 31.45 12.69 -20.27
CA ASP A 756 31.09 11.75 -21.33
C ASP A 756 29.80 12.14 -22.03
N SER A 757 29.45 11.37 -23.07
CA SER A 757 28.26 11.60 -23.92
C SER A 757 26.93 11.60 -23.17
N ARG A 758 26.92 11.19 -21.90
CA ARG A 758 25.71 11.11 -21.07
C ARG A 758 25.49 12.38 -20.26
N CYS A 759 26.49 13.25 -20.14
CA CYS A 759 26.35 14.58 -19.59
C CYS A 759 25.53 15.47 -20.55
N ILE A 760 24.40 16.01 -20.08
CA ILE A 760 23.41 16.70 -20.92
C ILE A 760 22.86 17.96 -20.22
N SER A 761 22.39 18.93 -21.02
CA SER A 761 21.60 20.08 -20.56
C SER A 761 22.36 20.92 -19.53
N ALA A 762 21.73 21.28 -18.40
CA ALA A 762 22.38 22.03 -17.35
C ALA A 762 23.66 21.37 -16.82
N GLY A 763 23.85 20.06 -16.99
CA GLY A 763 25.12 19.38 -16.70
C GLY A 763 26.25 19.91 -17.58
N GLU A 764 26.00 20.05 -18.89
CA GLU A 764 26.93 20.68 -19.83
C GLU A 764 27.07 22.17 -19.55
N GLY A 765 25.96 22.86 -19.26
CA GLY A 765 25.96 24.28 -18.91
C GLY A 765 26.87 24.57 -17.71
N TRP A 766 26.69 23.81 -16.62
CA TRP A 766 27.48 23.95 -15.40
C TRP A 766 28.94 23.53 -15.60
N ALA A 767 29.18 22.41 -16.28
CA ALA A 767 30.53 21.91 -16.57
C ALA A 767 31.32 22.85 -17.51
N SER A 768 30.64 23.55 -18.43
CA SER A 768 31.28 24.47 -19.37
C SER A 768 32.02 25.62 -18.69
N TRP A 769 31.65 25.98 -17.46
CA TRP A 769 32.35 27.00 -16.68
C TRP A 769 33.81 26.61 -16.39
N PHE A 770 34.05 25.35 -16.00
CA PHE A 770 35.39 24.85 -15.69
C PHE A 770 36.32 24.92 -16.91
N ILE A 771 35.76 24.66 -18.10
CA ILE A 771 36.47 24.73 -19.37
C ILE A 771 36.74 26.19 -19.75
N ALA A 772 35.70 27.03 -19.74
CA ALA A 772 35.81 28.45 -20.11
C ALA A 772 36.81 29.23 -19.25
N HIS A 773 36.96 28.84 -17.97
CA HIS A 773 37.85 29.48 -17.02
C HIS A 773 39.20 28.76 -16.88
N ASN A 774 39.46 27.72 -17.68
CA ASN A 774 40.65 26.86 -17.55
C ASN A 774 40.88 26.36 -16.11
N ARG A 775 39.80 26.09 -15.36
CA ARG A 775 39.86 25.75 -13.93
C ARG A 775 40.18 24.29 -13.68
N ALA A 776 39.79 23.41 -14.60
CA ALA A 776 40.03 21.97 -14.52
C ALA A 776 40.46 21.43 -15.88
N ARG A 777 41.32 20.41 -15.90
CA ARG A 777 41.63 19.66 -17.12
C ARG A 777 40.58 18.57 -17.32
N THR A 778 40.07 18.44 -18.54
CA THR A 778 38.95 17.55 -18.86
C THR A 778 39.41 16.20 -19.44
N PHE A 779 38.77 15.12 -19.00
CA PHE A 779 39.06 13.74 -19.39
C PHE A 779 37.79 13.00 -19.79
N GLY A 780 37.87 12.16 -20.83
CA GLY A 780 36.79 11.27 -21.23
C GLY A 780 36.39 11.41 -22.70
N THR A 781 35.09 11.52 -22.96
CA THR A 781 34.55 11.76 -24.31
C THR A 781 33.69 13.01 -24.34
N ALA A 782 33.45 13.56 -25.53
CA ALA A 782 32.58 14.72 -25.68
C ALA A 782 31.16 14.46 -25.13
N THR A 783 30.54 15.50 -24.55
CA THR A 783 29.21 15.42 -23.90
C THR A 783 28.06 15.25 -24.89
N ALA A 784 26.79 15.21 -24.46
CA ALA A 784 25.67 14.93 -25.37
C ALA A 784 25.50 15.97 -26.49
N GLY A 785 25.89 17.22 -26.23
CA GLY A 785 25.59 18.36 -27.08
C GLY A 785 24.11 18.69 -27.09
N ALA A 786 23.41 18.58 -25.97
CA ALA A 786 21.97 18.88 -25.91
C ALA A 786 21.70 19.91 -24.83
N SER A 787 21.72 21.18 -25.22
CA SER A 787 21.62 22.31 -24.30
C SER A 787 20.93 23.47 -24.97
N ALA A 788 19.68 23.72 -24.55
CA ALA A 788 18.87 24.77 -25.13
C ALA A 788 17.85 25.35 -24.13
N ARG A 789 17.39 26.58 -24.43
CA ARG A 789 16.17 27.13 -23.85
C ARG A 789 14.98 26.61 -24.64
N LYS A 790 14.00 26.06 -23.92
CA LYS A 790 12.82 25.40 -24.49
C LYS A 790 11.58 26.28 -24.37
N THR A 791 10.60 26.01 -25.20
CA THR A 791 9.21 26.43 -25.02
C THR A 791 8.28 25.23 -25.12
N THR A 792 7.03 25.41 -24.76
CA THR A 792 5.97 24.42 -24.96
C THR A 792 4.91 25.01 -25.87
N TYR A 793 4.54 24.29 -26.93
CA TYR A 793 3.44 24.62 -27.82
C TYR A 793 2.31 23.62 -27.66
N GLU A 794 1.07 24.08 -27.47
CA GLU A 794 -0.11 23.22 -27.52
C GLU A 794 -0.56 23.09 -28.97
N ILE A 795 -0.62 21.85 -29.48
CA ILE A 795 -1.11 21.58 -30.83
C ILE A 795 -2.57 22.05 -30.91
N LYS A 796 -3.01 22.59 -32.04
CA LYS A 796 -4.35 23.19 -32.17
C LYS A 796 -5.52 22.29 -31.77
N ASN A 797 -5.42 20.98 -32.00
CA ASN A 797 -6.45 20.02 -31.58
C ASN A 797 -6.36 19.60 -30.10
N LYS A 798 -5.40 20.17 -29.36
CA LYS A 798 -5.13 20.01 -27.92
C LYS A 798 -4.75 18.60 -27.47
N LEU A 799 -4.74 17.61 -28.36
CA LEU A 799 -4.45 16.22 -27.99
C LEU A 799 -3.07 16.09 -27.35
N TYR A 800 -2.07 16.77 -27.92
CA TYR A 800 -0.70 16.79 -27.44
C TYR A 800 -0.14 18.22 -27.36
N LYS A 801 0.95 18.35 -26.61
CA LYS A 801 1.82 19.52 -26.62
C LYS A 801 3.18 19.11 -27.17
N VAL A 802 3.97 20.06 -27.66
CA VAL A 802 5.34 19.85 -28.09
C VAL A 802 6.25 20.75 -27.29
N VAL A 803 7.21 20.15 -26.58
CA VAL A 803 8.34 20.87 -26.01
C VAL A 803 9.43 20.89 -27.07
N PHE A 804 10.02 22.04 -27.36
CA PHE A 804 11.12 22.14 -28.31
C PHE A 804 12.00 23.38 -28.03
N PRO A 805 13.27 23.37 -28.47
CA PRO A 805 14.17 24.52 -28.36
C PRO A 805 13.75 25.76 -29.14
N VAL A 806 13.97 26.92 -28.54
CA VAL A 806 13.81 28.26 -29.16
C VAL A 806 15.07 29.11 -29.07
N LYS A 807 16.11 28.62 -28.39
CA LYS A 807 17.44 29.24 -28.36
C LYS A 807 18.51 28.20 -28.00
N ALA A 808 19.53 28.05 -28.84
CA ALA A 808 20.72 27.28 -28.51
C ALA A 808 21.45 27.89 -27.30
N TYR A 809 21.98 27.05 -26.42
CA TYR A 809 22.72 27.49 -25.24
C TYR A 809 24.23 27.34 -25.48
N GLN A 810 25.00 28.36 -25.10
CA GLN A 810 26.47 28.36 -25.17
C GLN A 810 27.14 28.12 -23.81
N GLY A 811 26.36 28.09 -22.71
CA GLY A 811 26.93 28.06 -21.37
C GLY A 811 27.85 29.25 -21.14
N TYR A 812 29.07 28.96 -20.68
CA TYR A 812 30.15 29.94 -20.49
C TYR A 812 31.16 29.96 -21.65
N LEU A 813 30.90 29.23 -22.73
CA LEU A 813 31.77 29.18 -23.91
C LEU A 813 31.48 30.33 -24.88
N ASP A 814 32.41 30.53 -25.81
CA ASP A 814 32.29 31.41 -26.98
C ASP A 814 31.56 30.75 -28.17
N ARG A 815 31.08 29.51 -27.98
CA ARG A 815 30.39 28.69 -28.97
C ARG A 815 29.18 27.97 -28.38
N VAL A 816 28.21 27.62 -29.23
CA VAL A 816 27.05 26.81 -28.80
C VAL A 816 27.46 25.39 -28.39
N ILE A 817 26.72 24.83 -27.43
CA ILE A 817 26.88 23.45 -26.95
C ILE A 817 26.09 22.47 -27.83
N GLU A 818 24.96 22.90 -28.39
CA GLU A 818 24.07 22.04 -29.20
C GLU A 818 24.83 21.33 -30.33
N SER A 819 24.55 20.04 -30.52
CA SER A 819 25.21 19.09 -31.44
C SER A 819 26.68 18.77 -31.12
N ARG A 820 27.47 19.76 -30.72
CA ARG A 820 28.91 19.59 -30.50
C ARG A 820 29.24 19.00 -29.12
N GLY A 821 28.64 19.51 -28.06
CA GLY A 821 28.99 19.21 -26.67
C GLY A 821 30.26 19.91 -26.19
N LEU A 822 30.67 19.59 -24.97
CA LEU A 822 31.97 19.91 -24.39
C LEU A 822 32.97 18.86 -24.84
N GLU A 823 34.13 19.28 -25.35
CA GLU A 823 35.20 18.39 -25.81
C GLU A 823 36.24 18.23 -24.70
N PRO A 824 36.75 17.01 -24.44
CA PRO A 824 37.77 16.80 -23.42
C PRO A 824 39.16 17.23 -23.91
N ASP A 825 39.98 17.76 -23.01
CA ASP A 825 41.41 18.04 -23.25
C ASP A 825 42.20 16.74 -23.46
N VAL A 826 41.78 15.67 -22.79
CA VAL A 826 42.35 14.32 -22.90
C VAL A 826 41.24 13.37 -23.29
N GLN A 827 41.19 13.00 -24.56
CA GLN A 827 40.25 12.01 -25.06
C GLN A 827 40.66 10.61 -24.57
N VAL A 828 39.82 9.99 -23.75
CA VAL A 828 40.04 8.65 -23.20
C VAL A 828 38.70 7.94 -23.04
N ARG A 829 38.66 6.65 -23.38
CA ARG A 829 37.50 5.78 -23.21
C ARG A 829 37.82 4.69 -22.20
N GLN A 830 36.78 4.06 -21.66
CA GLN A 830 36.96 2.82 -20.91
C GLN A 830 37.52 1.76 -21.85
N ASN A 831 38.44 0.92 -21.38
CA ASN A 831 38.86 -0.26 -22.13
C ASN A 831 38.36 -1.54 -21.43
N ALA A 832 38.17 -2.60 -22.21
CA ALA A 832 37.59 -3.85 -21.73
C ALA A 832 38.43 -4.52 -20.62
N HIS A 833 39.76 -4.41 -20.69
CA HIS A 833 40.68 -5.02 -19.74
C HIS A 833 40.60 -4.36 -18.36
N ASP A 834 40.58 -3.02 -18.31
CA ASP A 834 40.42 -2.26 -17.06
C ASP A 834 39.05 -2.51 -16.43
N LEU A 835 37.98 -2.50 -17.23
CA LEU A 835 36.63 -2.82 -16.75
C LEU A 835 36.58 -4.22 -16.10
N ALA A 836 37.17 -5.23 -16.75
CA ALA A 836 37.25 -6.59 -16.19
C ALA A 836 38.00 -6.65 -14.85
N GLN A 837 38.91 -5.71 -14.61
CA GLN A 837 39.67 -5.57 -13.36
C GLN A 837 39.03 -4.63 -12.35
N GLY A 838 37.84 -4.08 -12.63
CA GLY A 838 37.20 -3.07 -11.77
C GLY A 838 37.98 -1.76 -11.71
N LYS A 839 38.67 -1.40 -12.80
CA LYS A 839 39.42 -0.13 -12.94
C LYS A 839 38.70 0.81 -13.90
N ASP A 840 38.55 2.07 -13.47
CA ASP A 840 37.96 3.12 -14.30
C ASP A 840 39.07 3.80 -15.11
N THR A 841 39.25 3.43 -16.38
CA THR A 841 40.34 3.94 -17.24
C THR A 841 40.38 5.47 -17.27
N VAL A 842 39.21 6.12 -17.32
CA VAL A 842 39.09 7.58 -17.41
C VAL A 842 39.48 8.24 -16.08
N ALA A 843 38.99 7.72 -14.96
CA ALA A 843 39.34 8.26 -13.64
C ALA A 843 40.82 8.01 -13.31
N GLU A 844 41.35 6.83 -13.63
CA GLU A 844 42.77 6.48 -13.43
C GLU A 844 43.70 7.39 -14.25
N THR A 845 43.34 7.70 -15.49
CA THR A 845 44.09 8.66 -16.33
C THR A 845 44.12 10.05 -15.68
N ALA A 846 42.99 10.51 -15.13
CA ALA A 846 42.93 11.78 -14.43
C ALA A 846 43.76 11.78 -13.13
N VAL A 847 43.74 10.68 -12.38
CA VAL A 847 44.56 10.52 -11.17
C VAL A 847 46.05 10.56 -11.50
N LEU A 848 46.51 9.81 -12.52
CA LEU A 848 47.92 9.82 -12.93
C LEU A 848 48.38 11.21 -13.37
N TRP A 849 47.51 11.95 -14.06
CA TRP A 849 47.80 13.34 -14.41
C TRP A 849 47.91 14.23 -13.17
N LEU A 850 46.97 14.14 -12.22
CA LEU A 850 47.01 14.91 -10.98
C LEU A 850 48.25 14.62 -10.13
N GLN A 851 48.68 13.36 -10.07
CA GLN A 851 49.90 12.94 -9.36
C GLN A 851 51.20 13.40 -10.03
N SER A 852 51.14 13.82 -11.30
CA SER A 852 52.30 14.33 -12.04
C SER A 852 52.52 15.84 -11.89
N LEU A 853 51.58 16.55 -11.27
CA LEU A 853 51.66 17.98 -10.94
C LEU A 853 52.41 18.19 -9.63
#